data_AF-A0A9P6CQX0-F1
#
_entry.id   AF-A0A9P6CQX0-F1
#
_cell.length_a   1.000
_cell.length_b   1.000
_cell.length_c   1.000
_cell.angle_alpha   90.00
_cell.angle_beta   90.00
_cell.angle_gamma   90.00
#
_symmetry.space_group_name_H-M   'P 1'
#
loop_
_entity.id
_entity.type
_entity.pdbx_description
1 polymer ?
#
loop_
_entity_poly.entity_id
_entity_poly.type
_entity_poly.pdbx_seq_one_letter_code
_entity_poly.pdbx_strand_id
1 'polypeptide(L)'
;MIDQELQYLPHEKTPTSMDSDEEKGDRTPTDAFDAFDDPNLDPKEHFTSEEDESPYPEVRSAVANTDDFDMPVATLRAWVIGLAWAIIVPGLNQFFHFRLPSVSIGGIVAQLLSFPIGRAAAAWLPDVAIFGVKLNPGPFTVKEHVLITIMATVSSGWAYASDIIAVQRIYYNQRYNFSYQWFVVMSTQLIGFSIGGVARRFLVAPPSMIWPANLVTCTLFNTLHSQKYAGIGTHGGISRERFFVYWLLASFIWYFFPGYLFQALSYFSWVTWIRPEDTTISQLFGVVHGMGMSLVTFDWSQITTFLGSPLATPWWAEANIFAGFVVFFWILTPILHFTNTWFGEYMPISSRKSYDNTFHVYNVTRILTPESTLDIDAYHKYSPLFLSTTFALSYGISFASISATLVHTFIHFRKQLWAQARRSVDEQPDVHARLMAKYPQVPEWWYLCIFLSMFTLGIISIEVWPTGMPVWAFVLALFIAFIYVIPVGMIQAVTNLQISLNVVTEFIIGYMLPGHPIAMMMFKTWGFITMSQALSFVSDFKLGHYMKIPPRPMFWCQIVATVVSGTVQLGVQAWMFTNIPDMCNPKQKDGFVCPGTEVFGTASIIWGVIGPALQFSKGQTYYPLLFFFLLGAITPVIFWALSKKWPNSFVKYINVPVLLAGTHSIPPASAINYVPWAGVGFFFQFYVRRRHFSWWMKYNYVLSAALDTGLAISILVIFFALQYPKNGAIGADNIQSWWGNTVPFVGADGMGTPIRTLAPGETFGPSTW
;
A
#
# COMPACT_ATOMS: atom_id res chain seq x y z
N MET A 1 52.68 -28.19 -18.46
CA MET A 1 52.27 -29.50 -19.01
C MET A 1 52.37 -30.50 -17.88
N ILE A 2 51.41 -30.46 -16.96
CA ILE A 2 51.33 -31.32 -15.78
C ILE A 2 49.84 -31.50 -15.50
N ASP A 3 49.34 -32.72 -15.68
CA ASP A 3 48.12 -33.22 -15.04
C ASP A 3 48.58 -34.29 -14.04
N GLN A 4 48.07 -34.20 -12.82
CA GLN A 4 48.36 -35.11 -11.71
C GLN A 4 47.06 -35.79 -11.28
N GLU A 5 47.10 -37.12 -11.21
CA GLU A 5 46.08 -38.03 -10.71
C GLU A 5 45.80 -37.82 -9.21
N LEU A 6 44.55 -38.09 -8.79
CA LEU A 6 44.22 -38.41 -7.40
C LEU A 6 43.12 -39.48 -7.38
N GLN A 7 43.51 -40.67 -6.90
CA GLN A 7 42.66 -41.83 -6.64
C GLN A 7 42.14 -41.84 -5.20
N TYR A 8 40.91 -42.37 -5.06
CA TYR A 8 40.15 -42.68 -3.84
C TYR A 8 40.81 -43.71 -2.92
N LEU A 9 40.59 -43.59 -1.58
CA LEU A 9 40.40 -44.70 -0.62
C LEU A 9 39.65 -44.22 0.67
N PRO A 10 39.01 -45.10 1.47
CA PRO A 10 37.77 -44.83 2.23
C PRO A 10 37.90 -44.70 3.76
N HIS A 11 36.80 -44.21 4.39
CA HIS A 11 36.62 -43.99 5.84
C HIS A 11 36.61 -45.24 6.72
N GLU A 12 37.28 -45.15 7.88
CA GLU A 12 37.37 -46.14 8.96
C GLU A 12 36.40 -45.80 10.12
N LYS A 13 35.88 -46.83 10.82
CA LYS A 13 34.83 -46.76 11.87
C LYS A 13 35.41 -46.85 13.31
N THR A 14 35.04 -45.88 14.16
CA THR A 14 34.72 -45.91 15.63
C THR A 14 35.71 -46.49 16.67
N PRO A 15 35.74 -45.97 17.92
CA PRO A 15 34.89 -46.54 18.98
C PRO A 15 34.26 -45.53 19.98
N THR A 16 33.16 -46.01 20.57
CA THR A 16 32.34 -45.49 21.68
C THR A 16 32.99 -45.63 23.06
N SER A 17 32.76 -44.65 23.96
CA SER A 17 32.64 -44.87 25.42
C SER A 17 31.84 -43.74 26.08
N MET A 18 30.82 -44.11 26.85
CA MET A 18 29.95 -43.29 27.70
C MET A 18 30.71 -42.79 28.95
N ASP A 19 30.43 -41.57 29.45
CA ASP A 19 29.53 -41.38 30.61
C ASP A 19 29.40 -39.92 31.06
N SER A 20 28.15 -39.60 31.42
CA SER A 20 27.62 -38.62 32.39
C SER A 20 28.13 -37.18 32.42
N ASP A 21 27.28 -36.27 31.94
CA ASP A 21 26.81 -35.10 32.71
C ASP A 21 25.51 -34.56 32.07
N GLU A 22 24.37 -35.11 32.52
CA GLU A 22 23.06 -34.47 32.37
C GLU A 22 22.98 -33.32 33.39
N GLU A 23 23.05 -32.07 32.94
CA GLU A 23 22.26 -30.94 33.47
C GLU A 23 22.66 -29.60 32.83
N LYS A 24 22.06 -29.30 31.68
CA LYS A 24 21.52 -28.00 31.25
C LYS A 24 21.00 -28.18 29.85
N GLY A 25 19.68 -28.16 29.70
CA GLY A 25 19.02 -28.28 28.40
C GLY A 25 19.46 -27.16 27.46
N ASP A 26 20.46 -27.46 26.64
CA ASP A 26 20.84 -26.65 25.50
C ASP A 26 19.80 -26.91 24.42
N ARG A 27 18.82 -26.02 24.33
CA ARG A 27 17.87 -26.03 23.22
C ARG A 27 18.67 -25.68 21.98
N THR A 28 18.83 -26.62 21.08
CA THR A 28 19.39 -26.35 19.75
C THR A 28 18.60 -25.19 19.11
N PRO A 29 19.23 -24.34 18.26
CA PRO A 29 18.55 -23.23 17.58
C PRO A 29 17.30 -23.67 16.80
N THR A 30 17.23 -24.95 16.44
CA THR A 30 16.11 -25.62 15.76
C THR A 30 14.81 -25.64 16.57
N ASP A 31 14.87 -25.87 17.89
CA ASP A 31 13.67 -25.90 18.76
C ASP A 31 13.01 -24.51 18.89
N ALA A 32 13.75 -23.44 18.62
CA ALA A 32 13.25 -22.08 18.68
C ALA A 32 12.41 -21.69 17.45
N PHE A 33 12.56 -22.40 16.32
CA PHE A 33 11.80 -22.16 15.09
C PHE A 33 10.58 -23.06 14.94
N ASP A 34 10.66 -24.32 15.38
CA ASP A 34 9.52 -25.24 15.46
C ASP A 34 8.41 -24.77 16.43
N ALA A 35 8.69 -23.74 17.24
CA ALA A 35 7.74 -23.16 18.18
C ALA A 35 6.74 -22.15 17.56
N PHE A 36 6.91 -21.76 16.29
CA PHE A 36 6.08 -20.74 15.63
C PHE A 36 5.39 -21.31 14.37
N ASP A 37 4.05 -21.35 14.40
CA ASP A 37 3.21 -21.78 13.28
C ASP A 37 3.21 -20.69 12.18
N ASP A 38 4.21 -20.71 11.31
CA ASP A 38 4.37 -19.79 10.17
C ASP A 38 3.82 -20.43 8.87
N PRO A 39 2.78 -19.85 8.26
CA PRO A 39 2.19 -20.39 7.03
C PRO A 39 3.11 -20.35 5.81
N ASN A 40 4.19 -19.56 5.84
CA ASN A 40 5.17 -19.46 4.75
C ASN A 40 6.31 -20.48 4.87
N LEU A 41 6.41 -21.21 5.99
CA LEU A 41 7.45 -22.19 6.24
C LEU A 41 6.91 -23.61 5.98
N ASP A 42 7.52 -24.38 5.08
CA ASP A 42 7.23 -25.82 4.94
C ASP A 42 8.17 -26.63 5.84
N PRO A 43 7.67 -27.38 6.85
CA PRO A 43 8.48 -28.21 7.72
C PRO A 43 9.38 -29.19 6.96
N LYS A 44 8.97 -29.64 5.76
CA LYS A 44 9.77 -30.58 4.95
C LYS A 44 10.95 -29.93 4.25
N GLU A 45 10.88 -28.63 3.96
CA GLU A 45 11.97 -27.89 3.31
C GLU A 45 13.02 -27.40 4.34
N HIS A 46 12.62 -27.18 5.59
CA HIS A 46 13.51 -26.76 6.68
C HIS A 46 14.62 -27.78 6.98
N PHE A 47 14.40 -29.08 6.75
CA PHE A 47 15.42 -30.12 6.99
C PHE A 47 16.57 -30.14 5.97
N THR A 48 16.54 -29.26 4.96
CA THR A 48 17.55 -29.21 3.89
C THR A 48 18.36 -27.92 3.83
N SER A 49 18.11 -26.93 4.71
CA SER A 49 18.88 -25.69 4.71
C SER A 49 20.22 -25.88 5.42
N GLU A 50 21.32 -25.62 4.71
CA GLU A 50 22.65 -25.41 5.31
C GLU A 50 22.62 -24.19 6.26
N GLU A 51 23.46 -24.17 7.29
CA GLU A 51 23.47 -23.11 8.34
C GLU A 51 23.67 -21.67 7.80
N ASP A 52 24.13 -21.54 6.56
CA ASP A 52 24.42 -20.26 5.88
C ASP A 52 23.36 -19.84 4.85
N GLU A 53 22.22 -20.54 4.78
CA GLU A 53 21.09 -20.14 3.94
C GLU A 53 19.87 -19.67 4.74
N SER A 54 19.04 -18.81 4.13
CA SER A 54 17.77 -18.42 4.72
C SER A 54 16.79 -19.60 4.73
N PRO A 55 15.98 -19.80 5.79
CA PRO A 55 15.01 -20.88 5.85
C PRO A 55 13.86 -20.72 4.84
N TYR A 56 13.66 -19.51 4.30
CA TYR A 56 12.60 -19.22 3.32
C TYR A 56 13.14 -19.31 1.89
N PRO A 57 12.62 -20.21 1.05
CA PRO A 57 13.05 -20.31 -0.35
C PRO A 57 12.84 -19.03 -1.16
N GLU A 58 11.80 -18.26 -0.84
CA GLU A 58 11.52 -16.97 -1.45
C GLU A 58 12.69 -16.00 -1.26
N VAL A 59 13.24 -15.94 -0.05
CA VAL A 59 14.39 -15.09 0.29
C VAL A 59 15.65 -15.60 -0.40
N ARG A 60 15.92 -16.93 -0.36
CA ARG A 60 17.08 -17.54 -1.03
C ARG A 60 17.13 -17.24 -2.52
N SER A 61 15.96 -17.20 -3.18
CA SER A 61 15.88 -16.95 -4.62
C SER A 61 16.19 -15.50 -5.03
N ALA A 62 15.99 -14.56 -4.10
CA ALA A 62 15.99 -13.12 -4.35
C ALA A 62 17.18 -12.38 -3.71
N VAL A 63 17.79 -12.93 -2.66
CA VAL A 63 18.75 -12.24 -1.79
C VAL A 63 20.08 -12.99 -1.72
N ALA A 64 21.20 -12.27 -1.81
CA ALA A 64 22.53 -12.87 -1.72
C ALA A 64 22.88 -13.23 -0.27
N ASN A 65 23.56 -14.35 -0.05
CA ASN A 65 24.02 -14.81 1.26
C ASN A 65 25.43 -14.29 1.64
N THR A 66 26.05 -13.48 0.79
CA THR A 66 27.37 -12.88 1.02
C THR A 66 27.30 -11.35 1.03
N ASP A 67 28.33 -10.72 1.60
CA ASP A 67 28.47 -9.26 1.62
C ASP A 67 29.92 -8.82 1.53
N ASP A 68 30.14 -7.67 0.89
CA ASP A 68 31.41 -6.95 0.85
C ASP A 68 31.29 -5.67 1.69
N PHE A 69 32.00 -5.62 2.82
CA PHE A 69 31.92 -4.54 3.80
C PHE A 69 32.61 -3.25 3.35
N ASP A 70 33.52 -3.32 2.38
CA ASP A 70 34.28 -2.17 1.88
C ASP A 70 33.62 -1.50 0.66
N MET A 71 32.54 -2.11 0.13
CA MET A 71 31.81 -1.59 -1.03
C MET A 71 31.22 -0.18 -0.74
N PRO A 72 31.53 0.85 -1.56
CA PRO A 72 30.98 2.20 -1.38
C PRO A 72 29.45 2.23 -1.40
N VAL A 73 28.87 3.07 -0.54
CA VAL A 73 27.40 3.19 -0.40
C VAL A 73 26.93 4.64 -0.51
N ALA A 74 27.36 5.49 0.42
CA ALA A 74 26.89 6.88 0.55
C ALA A 74 27.82 7.85 -0.17
N THR A 75 27.94 7.69 -1.48
CA THR A 75 28.83 8.50 -2.32
C THR A 75 28.16 9.80 -2.74
N LEU A 76 28.93 10.82 -3.13
CA LEU A 76 28.37 12.09 -3.58
C LEU A 76 27.43 11.90 -4.78
N ARG A 77 27.78 11.03 -5.74
CA ARG A 77 26.90 10.71 -6.87
C ARG A 77 25.59 10.07 -6.43
N ALA A 78 25.61 9.17 -5.44
CA ALA A 78 24.41 8.54 -4.93
C ALA A 78 23.47 9.57 -4.27
N TRP A 79 24.01 10.50 -3.50
CA TRP A 79 23.24 11.61 -2.92
C TRP A 79 22.66 12.53 -3.98
N VAL A 80 23.44 12.94 -4.99
CA VAL A 80 22.95 13.84 -6.05
C VAL A 80 21.83 13.19 -6.86
N ILE A 81 22.01 11.95 -7.30
CA ILE A 81 20.99 11.22 -8.08
C ILE A 81 19.76 10.95 -7.20
N GLY A 82 19.95 10.51 -5.95
CA GLY A 82 18.86 10.25 -5.02
C GLY A 82 18.05 11.51 -4.69
N LEU A 83 18.70 12.64 -4.44
CA LEU A 83 18.01 13.93 -4.21
C LEU A 83 17.28 14.42 -5.46
N ALA A 84 17.85 14.21 -6.66
CA ALA A 84 17.15 14.54 -7.89
C ALA A 84 15.83 13.78 -8.01
N TRP A 85 15.83 12.47 -7.70
CA TRP A 85 14.59 11.70 -7.66
C TRP A 85 13.63 12.12 -6.54
N ALA A 86 14.16 12.49 -5.37
CA ALA A 86 13.38 13.03 -4.26
C ALA A 86 12.79 14.43 -4.53
N ILE A 87 13.11 15.05 -5.66
CA ILE A 87 12.48 16.27 -6.16
C ILE A 87 11.51 15.92 -7.30
N ILE A 88 11.98 15.18 -8.30
CA ILE A 88 11.24 14.93 -9.55
C ILE A 88 10.02 14.05 -9.30
N VAL A 89 10.18 12.89 -8.66
CA VAL A 89 9.08 11.92 -8.46
C VAL A 89 7.95 12.53 -7.62
N PRO A 90 8.19 13.04 -6.39
CA PRO A 90 7.13 13.64 -5.60
C PRO A 90 6.54 14.90 -6.24
N GLY A 91 7.34 15.72 -6.92
CA GLY A 91 6.85 16.92 -7.60
C GLY A 91 5.87 16.57 -8.73
N LEU A 92 6.20 15.57 -9.55
CA LEU A 92 5.32 15.07 -10.60
C LEU A 92 4.07 14.41 -10.02
N ASN A 93 4.22 13.57 -9.00
CA ASN A 93 3.08 12.90 -8.38
C ASN A 93 2.13 13.89 -7.71
N GLN A 94 2.65 14.95 -7.07
CA GLN A 94 1.81 16.03 -6.53
C GLN A 94 1.08 16.80 -7.64
N PHE A 95 1.74 17.05 -8.77
CA PHE A 95 1.12 17.71 -9.92
C PHE A 95 -0.01 16.88 -10.52
N PHE A 96 0.20 15.58 -10.70
CA PHE A 96 -0.79 14.68 -11.30
C PHE A 96 -1.91 14.26 -10.34
N HIS A 97 -1.70 14.34 -9.03
CA HIS A 97 -2.72 14.01 -8.01
C HIS A 97 -4.01 14.82 -8.18
N PHE A 98 -3.91 16.10 -8.55
CA PHE A 98 -5.08 16.96 -8.74
C PHE A 98 -5.78 16.77 -10.10
N ARG A 99 -5.21 15.97 -11.02
CA ARG A 99 -5.73 15.76 -12.37
C ARG A 99 -6.57 14.47 -12.47
N LEU A 100 -7.55 14.46 -13.37
CA LEU A 100 -8.26 13.25 -13.80
C LEU A 100 -8.04 13.03 -15.32
N PRO A 101 -7.57 11.84 -15.75
CA PRO A 101 -7.08 10.72 -14.93
C PRO A 101 -5.77 11.08 -14.20
N SER A 102 -5.60 10.57 -12.98
CA SER A 102 -4.38 10.75 -12.19
C SER A 102 -3.32 9.74 -12.62
N VAL A 103 -2.07 10.18 -12.74
CA VAL A 103 -0.91 9.31 -13.01
C VAL A 103 0.00 9.31 -11.78
N SER A 104 0.46 8.14 -11.36
CA SER A 104 1.43 7.98 -10.27
C SER A 104 2.69 7.29 -10.78
N ILE A 105 3.84 7.87 -10.46
CA ILE A 105 5.16 7.36 -10.76
C ILE A 105 5.67 6.62 -9.53
N GLY A 106 5.74 5.29 -9.62
CA GLY A 106 6.29 4.45 -8.55
C GLY A 106 7.82 4.46 -8.50
N GLY A 107 8.39 4.04 -7.35
CA GLY A 107 9.84 3.98 -7.14
C GLY A 107 10.61 3.04 -8.09
N ILE A 108 9.93 2.10 -8.74
CA ILE A 108 10.53 1.20 -9.74
C ILE A 108 11.12 2.00 -10.93
N VAL A 109 10.50 3.11 -11.32
CA VAL A 109 11.02 3.96 -12.41
C VAL A 109 12.36 4.56 -12.03
N ALA A 110 12.48 5.05 -10.79
CA ALA A 110 13.75 5.56 -10.28
C ALA A 110 14.80 4.45 -10.19
N GLN A 111 14.43 3.23 -9.79
CA GLN A 111 15.32 2.07 -9.79
C GLN A 111 15.83 1.73 -11.20
N LEU A 112 14.98 1.73 -12.22
CA LEU A 112 15.43 1.38 -13.57
C LEU A 112 16.34 2.46 -14.17
N LEU A 113 15.94 3.73 -14.06
CA LEU A 113 16.65 4.85 -14.67
C LEU A 113 17.95 5.21 -13.94
N SER A 114 18.03 4.93 -12.63
CA SER A 114 19.25 5.17 -11.86
C SER A 114 20.41 4.26 -12.28
N PHE A 115 20.14 3.08 -12.85
CA PHE A 115 21.19 2.19 -13.32
C PHE A 115 22.01 2.78 -14.49
N PRO A 116 21.43 3.17 -15.64
CA PRO A 116 22.18 3.80 -16.72
C PRO A 116 22.77 5.16 -16.30
N ILE A 117 22.05 5.96 -15.52
CA ILE A 117 22.55 7.25 -15.01
C ILE A 117 23.76 7.03 -14.10
N GLY A 118 23.71 6.06 -13.19
CA GLY A 118 24.81 5.73 -12.28
C GLY A 118 26.04 5.21 -13.03
N ARG A 119 25.85 4.36 -14.05
CA ARG A 119 26.95 3.90 -14.92
C ARG A 119 27.55 5.02 -15.76
N ALA A 120 26.72 5.92 -16.30
CA ALA A 120 27.19 7.09 -17.03
C ALA A 120 27.97 8.05 -16.11
N ALA A 121 27.47 8.29 -14.90
CA ALA A 121 28.16 9.08 -13.88
C ALA A 121 29.51 8.45 -13.51
N ALA A 122 29.58 7.12 -13.34
CA ALA A 122 30.85 6.43 -13.09
C ALA A 122 31.84 6.52 -14.26
N ALA A 123 31.34 6.58 -15.50
CA ALA A 123 32.17 6.68 -16.70
C ALA A 123 32.64 8.11 -17.00
N TRP A 124 31.84 9.13 -16.66
CA TRP A 124 32.09 10.52 -17.07
C TRP A 124 32.59 11.43 -15.94
N LEU A 125 32.33 11.10 -14.66
CA LEU A 125 32.81 11.93 -13.56
C LEU A 125 34.33 11.76 -13.38
N PRO A 126 35.09 12.86 -13.27
CA PRO A 126 36.52 12.78 -13.04
C PRO A 126 36.83 12.29 -11.61
N ASP A 127 37.91 11.54 -11.45
CA ASP A 127 38.40 11.07 -10.14
C ASP A 127 39.14 12.21 -9.42
N VAL A 128 38.38 13.20 -8.95
CA VAL A 128 38.89 14.35 -8.19
C VAL A 128 38.23 14.35 -6.81
N ALA A 129 39.02 14.62 -5.78
CA ALA A 129 38.51 14.85 -4.44
C ALA A 129 38.17 16.32 -4.24
N ILE A 130 36.91 16.63 -3.94
CA ILE A 130 36.45 17.97 -3.59
C ILE A 130 36.21 17.98 -2.07
N PHE A 131 36.91 18.85 -1.34
CA PHE A 131 36.87 18.89 0.14
C PHE A 131 37.13 17.54 0.83
N GLY A 132 38.02 16.71 0.25
CA GLY A 132 38.35 15.37 0.77
C GLY A 132 37.34 14.27 0.40
N VAL A 133 36.23 14.60 -0.28
CA VAL A 133 35.25 13.63 -0.78
C VAL A 133 35.54 13.34 -2.25
N LYS A 134 35.79 12.06 -2.57
CA LYS A 134 35.98 11.63 -3.97
C LYS A 134 34.69 11.78 -4.77
N LEU A 135 34.75 12.51 -5.88
CA LEU A 135 33.63 12.71 -6.79
C LEU A 135 33.25 11.40 -7.51
N ASN A 136 34.25 10.59 -7.88
CA ASN A 136 34.06 9.27 -8.47
C ASN A 136 34.84 8.20 -7.69
N PRO A 137 34.19 7.45 -6.78
CA PRO A 137 34.86 6.45 -5.95
C PRO A 137 35.13 5.12 -6.67
N GLY A 138 34.78 4.99 -7.96
CA GLY A 138 34.97 3.78 -8.75
C GLY A 138 33.69 3.32 -9.48
N PRO A 139 33.58 2.04 -9.85
CA PRO A 139 32.40 1.50 -10.54
C PRO A 139 31.10 1.75 -9.77
N PHE A 140 29.98 1.88 -10.48
CA PHE A 140 28.66 2.05 -9.86
C PHE A 140 28.23 0.75 -9.18
N THR A 141 28.05 0.79 -7.85
CA THR A 141 27.79 -0.40 -7.04
C THR A 141 26.30 -0.66 -6.84
N VAL A 142 25.96 -1.90 -6.44
CA VAL A 142 24.59 -2.25 -6.04
C VAL A 142 24.15 -1.43 -4.82
N LYS A 143 25.04 -1.20 -3.85
CA LYS A 143 24.69 -0.50 -2.60
C LYS A 143 24.37 0.98 -2.83
N GLU A 144 25.13 1.66 -3.69
CA GLU A 144 24.77 3.02 -4.14
C GLU A 144 23.41 3.04 -4.84
N HIS A 145 23.15 2.05 -5.69
CA HIS A 145 21.90 1.96 -6.42
C HIS A 145 20.67 1.76 -5.51
N VAL A 146 20.83 0.94 -4.48
CA VAL A 146 19.79 0.72 -3.46
C VAL A 146 19.55 2.02 -2.68
N LEU A 147 20.60 2.73 -2.26
CA LEU A 147 20.45 3.99 -1.53
C LEU A 147 19.70 5.05 -2.36
N ILE A 148 20.03 5.20 -3.65
CA ILE A 148 19.33 6.12 -4.57
C ILE A 148 17.85 5.76 -4.67
N THR A 149 17.55 4.48 -4.87
CA THR A 149 16.16 4.01 -5.01
C THR A 149 15.37 4.24 -3.74
N ILE A 150 15.97 4.04 -2.55
CA ILE A 150 15.30 4.28 -1.27
C ILE A 150 14.94 5.75 -1.08
N MET A 151 15.82 6.67 -1.49
CA MET A 151 15.50 8.10 -1.50
C MET A 151 14.32 8.43 -2.42
N ALA A 152 14.16 7.67 -3.50
CA ALA A 152 13.03 7.80 -4.42
C ALA A 152 11.75 7.11 -3.92
N THR A 153 11.83 5.94 -3.27
CA THR A 153 10.66 5.19 -2.81
C THR A 153 9.99 5.88 -1.62
N VAL A 154 10.79 6.29 -0.63
CA VAL A 154 10.31 7.02 0.56
C VAL A 154 9.60 8.33 0.20
N SER A 155 9.95 8.90 -0.95
CA SER A 155 9.41 10.15 -1.47
C SER A 155 8.42 9.96 -2.62
N SER A 156 8.16 8.73 -3.07
CA SER A 156 7.35 8.49 -4.26
C SER A 156 5.86 8.77 -4.04
N GLY A 157 5.35 8.62 -2.83
CA GLY A 157 3.96 8.98 -2.52
C GLY A 157 3.74 10.51 -2.51
N TRP A 158 2.51 10.93 -2.77
CA TRP A 158 2.11 12.30 -2.45
C TRP A 158 1.87 12.43 -0.94
N ALA A 159 2.06 13.64 -0.42
CA ALA A 159 1.96 13.94 0.98
C ALA A 159 0.48 14.10 1.31
N TYR A 160 -0.14 13.09 1.92
CA TYR A 160 -1.56 13.11 2.27
C TYR A 160 -2.04 14.39 3.00
N ALA A 161 -1.18 14.99 3.83
CA ALA A 161 -1.45 16.28 4.47
C ALA A 161 -1.67 17.46 3.49
N SER A 162 -1.23 17.35 2.24
CA SER A 162 -1.52 18.33 1.17
C SER A 162 -3.01 18.47 0.89
N ASP A 163 -3.77 17.38 1.05
CA ASP A 163 -5.23 17.40 0.85
C ASP A 163 -5.92 18.20 1.96
N ILE A 164 -5.40 18.24 3.19
CA ILE A 164 -5.91 19.14 4.25
C ILE A 164 -5.83 20.59 3.77
N ILE A 165 -4.67 20.97 3.24
CA ILE A 165 -4.40 22.34 2.77
C ILE A 165 -5.29 22.67 1.56
N ALA A 166 -5.45 21.72 0.63
CA ALA A 166 -6.32 21.88 -0.53
C ALA A 166 -7.79 22.03 -0.12
N VAL A 167 -8.30 21.18 0.77
CA VAL A 167 -9.67 21.25 1.28
C VAL A 167 -9.91 22.53 2.08
N GLN A 168 -8.97 22.92 2.95
CA GLN A 168 -9.03 24.20 3.68
C GLN A 168 -9.19 25.37 2.71
N ARG A 169 -8.44 25.39 1.61
CA ARG A 169 -8.49 26.46 0.61
C ARG A 169 -9.77 26.47 -0.24
N ILE A 170 -10.25 25.30 -0.66
CA ILE A 170 -11.35 25.17 -1.63
C ILE A 170 -12.71 25.14 -0.94
N TYR A 171 -12.86 24.29 0.08
CA TYR A 171 -14.15 24.01 0.74
C TYR A 171 -14.41 24.97 1.91
N TYR A 172 -13.37 25.34 2.66
CA TYR A 172 -13.50 26.17 3.86
C TYR A 172 -13.01 27.61 3.67
N ASN A 173 -12.53 27.96 2.47
CA ASN A 173 -11.97 29.28 2.12
C ASN A 173 -10.89 29.80 3.11
N GLN A 174 -10.15 28.89 3.74
CA GLN A 174 -9.05 29.20 4.66
C GLN A 174 -7.71 29.14 3.92
N ARG A 175 -6.95 30.24 4.00
CA ARG A 175 -5.63 30.37 3.37
C ARG A 175 -4.57 30.69 4.42
N TYR A 176 -3.91 29.66 4.92
CA TYR A 176 -2.79 29.81 5.86
C TYR A 176 -1.45 29.94 5.14
N ASN A 177 -0.47 30.48 5.87
CA ASN A 177 0.87 30.73 5.37
C ASN A 177 1.65 29.42 5.09
N PHE A 178 2.75 29.53 4.34
CA PHE A 178 3.56 28.37 3.97
C PHE A 178 4.16 27.66 5.20
N SER A 179 4.47 28.39 6.28
CA SER A 179 5.00 27.78 7.51
C SER A 179 4.02 26.81 8.16
N TYR A 180 2.72 27.13 8.22
CA TYR A 180 1.69 26.21 8.71
C TYR A 180 1.67 24.92 7.87
N GLN A 181 1.62 25.09 6.54
CA GLN A 181 1.60 23.98 5.60
C GLN A 181 2.84 23.07 5.77
N TRP A 182 4.00 23.69 5.91
CA TRP A 182 5.27 23.00 6.10
C TRP A 182 5.35 22.28 7.45
N PHE A 183 4.89 22.88 8.55
CA PHE A 183 4.87 22.23 9.86
C PHE A 183 3.94 21.01 9.88
N VAL A 184 2.74 21.11 9.31
CA VAL A 184 1.80 19.97 9.24
C VAL A 184 2.37 18.84 8.38
N VAL A 185 2.92 19.14 7.20
CA VAL A 185 3.53 18.12 6.33
C VAL A 185 4.75 17.49 6.98
N MET A 186 5.70 18.27 7.50
CA MET A 186 6.91 17.69 8.12
C MET A 186 6.58 16.84 9.33
N SER A 187 5.67 17.33 10.20
CA SER A 187 5.23 16.59 11.37
C SER A 187 4.63 15.24 10.97
N THR A 188 3.68 15.22 10.03
CA THR A 188 2.99 13.99 9.63
C THR A 188 3.89 12.99 8.89
N GLN A 189 4.85 13.46 8.10
CA GLN A 189 5.71 12.59 7.30
C GLN A 189 6.86 11.97 8.11
N LEU A 190 7.48 12.72 9.02
CA LEU A 190 8.68 12.27 9.75
C LEU A 190 8.39 11.66 11.12
N ILE A 191 7.25 11.98 11.76
CA ILE A 191 6.95 11.43 13.08
C ILE A 191 6.83 9.89 13.04
N GLY A 192 6.35 9.33 11.94
CA GLY A 192 6.31 7.88 11.71
C GLY A 192 7.68 7.20 11.77
N PHE A 193 8.75 7.88 11.35
CA PHE A 193 10.11 7.30 11.35
C PHE A 193 10.61 7.01 12.76
N SER A 194 10.19 7.81 13.74
CA SER A 194 10.52 7.58 15.15
C SER A 194 9.90 6.29 15.68
N ILE A 195 8.63 6.03 15.36
CA ILE A 195 7.93 4.79 15.71
C ILE A 195 8.49 3.61 14.92
N GLY A 196 8.82 3.82 13.64
CA GLY A 196 9.49 2.84 12.79
C GLY A 196 10.84 2.38 13.36
N GLY A 197 11.59 3.26 14.01
CA GLY A 197 12.83 2.91 14.73
C GLY A 197 12.61 1.86 15.82
N VAL A 198 11.57 2.02 16.62
CA VAL A 198 11.15 1.03 17.65
C VAL A 198 10.65 -0.25 17.00
N ALA A 199 9.84 -0.13 15.95
CA ALA A 199 9.26 -1.26 15.25
C ALA A 199 10.28 -2.11 14.47
N ARG A 200 11.46 -1.55 14.11
CA ARG A 200 12.53 -2.25 13.39
C ARG A 200 12.93 -3.57 14.05
N ARG A 201 13.01 -3.61 15.39
CA ARG A 201 13.35 -4.83 16.13
C ARG A 201 12.33 -5.96 15.91
N PHE A 202 11.05 -5.62 15.76
CA PHE A 202 9.98 -6.60 15.61
C PHE A 202 9.70 -6.97 14.15
N LEU A 203 9.97 -6.06 13.22
CA LEU A 203 9.53 -6.18 11.83
C LEU A 203 10.65 -6.36 10.80
N VAL A 204 11.92 -6.10 11.18
CA VAL A 204 13.08 -6.25 10.28
C VAL A 204 13.96 -7.43 10.68
N ALA A 205 14.32 -7.52 11.96
CA ALA A 205 15.23 -8.53 12.48
C ALA A 205 14.72 -9.98 12.33
N PRO A 206 13.43 -10.30 12.59
CA PRO A 206 12.98 -11.68 12.48
C PRO A 206 12.98 -12.17 11.02
N PRO A 207 13.44 -13.41 10.73
CA PRO A 207 13.43 -13.95 9.38
C PRO A 207 12.02 -14.23 8.85
N SER A 208 11.05 -14.50 9.73
CA SER A 208 9.64 -14.69 9.37
C SER A 208 8.96 -13.44 8.81
N MET A 209 9.55 -12.26 9.00
CA MET A 209 9.06 -11.00 8.45
C MET A 209 9.71 -10.78 7.09
N ILE A 210 9.10 -11.38 6.07
CA ILE A 210 9.70 -11.54 4.73
C ILE A 210 9.63 -10.24 3.92
N TRP A 211 8.53 -9.50 4.01
CA TRP A 211 8.20 -8.35 3.16
C TRP A 211 8.25 -8.70 1.67
N PRO A 212 7.25 -9.44 1.14
CA PRO A 212 7.33 -10.03 -0.20
C PRO A 212 7.54 -9.01 -1.33
N ALA A 213 6.95 -7.82 -1.25
CA ALA A 213 7.19 -6.74 -2.22
C ALA A 213 8.69 -6.35 -2.32
N ASN A 214 9.43 -6.33 -1.21
CA ASN A 214 10.85 -6.00 -1.21
C ASN A 214 11.69 -7.04 -1.94
N LEU A 215 11.25 -8.31 -1.98
CA LEU A 215 11.95 -9.37 -2.72
C LEU A 215 11.92 -9.14 -4.23
N VAL A 216 10.84 -8.54 -4.76
CA VAL A 216 10.75 -8.12 -6.17
C VAL A 216 11.82 -7.07 -6.46
N THR A 217 11.92 -6.05 -5.60
CA THR A 217 12.93 -4.98 -5.71
C THR A 217 14.35 -5.53 -5.59
N CYS A 218 14.62 -6.44 -4.64
CA CYS A 218 15.91 -7.12 -4.48
C CYS A 218 16.29 -7.88 -5.75
N THR A 219 15.36 -8.68 -6.29
CA THR A 219 15.57 -9.47 -7.50
C THR A 219 15.90 -8.59 -8.69
N LEU A 220 15.26 -7.42 -8.81
CA LEU A 220 15.55 -6.46 -9.87
C LEU A 220 16.96 -5.87 -9.75
N PHE A 221 17.39 -5.42 -8.56
CA PHE A 221 18.77 -4.92 -8.35
C PHE A 221 19.81 -5.96 -8.75
N ASN A 222 19.56 -7.18 -8.32
CA ASN A 222 20.43 -8.32 -8.52
C ASN A 222 20.50 -8.76 -9.99
N THR A 223 19.39 -8.63 -10.71
CA THR A 223 19.32 -8.84 -12.15
C THR A 223 20.09 -7.76 -12.91
N LEU A 224 19.94 -6.49 -12.54
CA LEU A 224 20.62 -5.37 -13.22
C LEU A 224 22.13 -5.37 -13.03
N HIS A 225 22.62 -5.82 -11.87
CA HIS A 225 24.04 -5.90 -11.54
C HIS A 225 24.63 -7.31 -11.71
N SER A 226 23.95 -8.20 -12.44
CA SER A 226 24.42 -9.52 -12.86
C SER A 226 24.99 -10.41 -11.73
N GLN A 227 24.41 -10.35 -10.54
CA GLN A 227 24.86 -11.16 -9.39
C GLN A 227 24.57 -12.65 -9.61
N LYS A 228 25.52 -13.54 -9.30
CA LYS A 228 25.36 -15.00 -9.38
C LYS A 228 24.90 -15.55 -8.03
N TYR A 229 23.88 -16.41 -8.02
CA TYR A 229 23.28 -16.97 -6.79
C TYR A 229 23.60 -18.47 -6.63
N ALA A 230 23.86 -18.87 -5.38
CA ALA A 230 23.81 -20.27 -4.95
C ALA A 230 22.34 -20.75 -4.98
N GLY A 231 22.12 -22.03 -5.29
CA GLY A 231 20.77 -22.65 -5.28
C GLY A 231 19.99 -22.67 -6.60
N ILE A 232 20.46 -22.02 -7.67
CA ILE A 232 19.77 -22.03 -8.99
C ILE A 232 19.82 -23.42 -9.67
N GLY A 233 20.68 -24.31 -9.20
CA GLY A 233 20.98 -25.56 -9.90
C GLY A 233 21.45 -25.30 -11.33
N THR A 234 21.71 -26.38 -12.05
CA THR A 234 22.12 -26.38 -13.47
C THR A 234 20.92 -26.20 -14.42
N HIS A 235 19.92 -25.39 -14.06
CA HIS A 235 18.77 -25.17 -14.94
C HIS A 235 19.18 -24.29 -16.13
N GLY A 236 19.51 -24.95 -17.25
CA GLY A 236 19.70 -24.34 -18.56
C GLY A 236 18.46 -23.54 -18.97
N GLY A 237 18.66 -22.31 -19.46
CA GLY A 237 17.59 -21.41 -19.87
C GLY A 237 18.09 -19.98 -20.10
N ILE A 238 17.16 -19.09 -20.47
CA ILE A 238 17.43 -17.66 -20.74
C ILE A 238 17.99 -16.98 -19.47
N SER A 239 18.87 -15.98 -19.64
CA SER A 239 19.36 -15.19 -18.49
C SER A 239 18.23 -14.34 -17.90
N ARG A 240 18.28 -14.03 -16.59
CA ARG A 240 17.29 -13.16 -15.93
C ARG A 240 17.17 -11.80 -16.63
N GLU A 241 18.29 -11.24 -17.09
CA GLU A 241 18.34 -9.98 -17.84
C GLU A 241 17.58 -10.03 -19.17
N ARG A 242 17.84 -11.06 -20.00
CA ARG A 242 17.14 -11.20 -21.30
C ARG A 242 15.66 -11.45 -21.08
N PHE A 243 15.31 -12.27 -20.09
CA PHE A 243 13.92 -12.52 -19.72
C PHE A 243 13.22 -11.23 -19.28
N PHE A 244 13.87 -10.41 -18.44
CA PHE A 244 13.37 -9.10 -18.01
C PHE A 244 13.07 -8.19 -19.21
N VAL A 245 14.03 -8.03 -20.13
CA VAL A 245 13.87 -7.13 -21.31
C VAL A 245 12.72 -7.58 -22.21
N TYR A 246 12.58 -8.88 -22.48
CA TYR A 246 11.49 -9.38 -23.33
C TYR A 246 10.11 -9.10 -22.73
N TRP A 247 9.93 -9.35 -21.44
CA TRP A 247 8.65 -9.10 -20.76
C TRP A 247 8.39 -7.61 -20.51
N LEU A 248 9.43 -6.80 -20.30
CA LEU A 248 9.31 -5.35 -20.22
C LEU A 248 8.78 -4.79 -21.54
N LEU A 249 9.36 -5.19 -22.68
CA LEU A 249 8.91 -4.73 -24.01
C LEU A 249 7.50 -5.25 -24.32
N ALA A 250 7.19 -6.50 -23.98
CA ALA A 250 5.87 -7.07 -24.17
C ALA A 250 4.81 -6.30 -23.35
N SER A 251 5.07 -6.03 -22.06
CA SER A 251 4.17 -5.24 -21.21
C SER A 251 4.01 -3.80 -21.71
N PHE A 252 5.13 -3.17 -22.11
CA PHE A 252 5.13 -1.82 -22.65
C PHE A 252 4.23 -1.69 -23.89
N ILE A 253 4.39 -2.59 -24.86
CA ILE A 253 3.60 -2.60 -26.09
C ILE A 253 2.15 -2.99 -25.80
N TRP A 254 1.93 -4.01 -24.96
CA TRP A 254 0.58 -4.50 -24.67
C TRP A 254 -0.29 -3.42 -24.06
N TYR A 255 0.23 -2.60 -23.13
CA TYR A 255 -0.57 -1.59 -22.43
C TYR A 255 -1.11 -0.47 -23.35
N PHE A 256 -0.52 -0.21 -24.52
CA PHE A 256 -1.12 0.71 -25.50
C PHE A 256 -2.52 0.28 -25.94
N PHE A 257 -2.79 -1.03 -25.95
CA PHE A 257 -4.09 -1.57 -26.32
C PHE A 257 -5.16 -1.24 -25.25
N PRO A 258 -5.13 -1.80 -24.02
CA PRO A 258 -6.16 -1.50 -23.03
C PRO A 258 -6.09 -0.06 -22.49
N GLY A 259 -4.91 0.58 -22.50
CA GLY A 259 -4.73 1.91 -21.92
C GLY A 259 -5.16 3.08 -22.82
N TYR A 260 -5.20 2.89 -24.15
CA TYR A 260 -5.51 3.98 -25.08
C TYR A 260 -6.29 3.55 -26.33
N LEU A 261 -5.84 2.51 -27.03
CA LEU A 261 -6.45 2.13 -28.31
C LEU A 261 -7.83 1.46 -28.13
N PHE A 262 -8.02 0.65 -27.08
CA PHE A 262 -9.20 -0.18 -26.83
C PHE A 262 -9.47 -0.36 -25.31
N GLN A 263 -10.04 0.66 -24.68
CA GLN A 263 -10.34 0.74 -23.25
C GLN A 263 -11.35 -0.31 -22.75
N ALA A 264 -12.23 -0.85 -23.60
CA ALA A 264 -13.11 -1.94 -23.20
C ALA A 264 -12.35 -3.23 -22.83
N LEU A 265 -11.07 -3.38 -23.22
CA LEU A 265 -10.22 -4.47 -22.73
C LEU A 265 -9.83 -4.28 -21.25
N SER A 266 -9.78 -3.03 -20.79
CA SER A 266 -9.56 -2.66 -19.38
C SER A 266 -10.86 -2.81 -18.58
N TYR A 267 -11.95 -2.23 -19.08
CA TYR A 267 -13.30 -2.26 -18.49
C TYR A 267 -14.20 -3.30 -19.20
N PHE A 268 -13.79 -4.55 -19.17
CA PHE A 268 -14.46 -5.61 -19.95
C PHE A 268 -15.78 -6.04 -19.29
N SER A 269 -16.90 -5.52 -19.77
CA SER A 269 -18.25 -5.75 -19.22
C SER A 269 -19.22 -6.28 -20.28
N TRP A 270 -18.86 -7.36 -20.97
CA TRP A 270 -19.61 -7.89 -22.12
C TRP A 270 -21.12 -8.11 -21.85
N VAL A 271 -21.52 -8.42 -20.62
CA VAL A 271 -22.92 -8.62 -20.23
C VAL A 271 -23.72 -7.31 -20.33
N THR A 272 -23.15 -6.18 -19.90
CA THR A 272 -23.83 -4.88 -19.98
C THR A 272 -23.92 -4.39 -21.43
N TRP A 273 -23.03 -4.84 -22.32
CA TRP A 273 -23.10 -4.49 -23.74
C TRP A 273 -24.28 -5.15 -24.47
N ILE A 274 -24.77 -6.30 -23.98
CA ILE A 274 -25.93 -7.00 -24.55
C ILE A 274 -27.23 -6.30 -24.13
N ARG A 275 -27.32 -5.83 -22.88
CA ARG A 275 -28.48 -5.12 -22.32
C ARG A 275 -28.05 -3.89 -21.51
N PRO A 276 -27.71 -2.76 -22.17
CA PRO A 276 -27.13 -1.60 -21.51
C PRO A 276 -28.13 -0.79 -20.66
N GLU A 277 -29.43 -0.90 -20.93
CA GLU A 277 -30.47 -0.12 -20.24
C GLU A 277 -31.06 -0.85 -19.02
N ASP A 278 -30.75 -2.14 -18.83
CA ASP A 278 -31.24 -2.90 -17.69
C ASP A 278 -30.44 -2.52 -16.43
N THR A 279 -31.10 -1.84 -15.49
CA THR A 279 -30.48 -1.32 -14.27
C THR A 279 -29.99 -2.43 -13.36
N THR A 280 -30.68 -3.58 -13.31
CA THR A 280 -30.28 -4.70 -12.46
C THR A 280 -29.02 -5.36 -13.01
N ILE A 281 -28.98 -5.60 -14.32
CA ILE A 281 -27.79 -6.15 -14.99
C ILE A 281 -26.61 -5.17 -14.88
N SER A 282 -26.87 -3.88 -15.06
CA SER A 282 -25.85 -2.83 -14.98
C SER A 282 -25.24 -2.72 -13.59
N GLN A 283 -26.03 -2.85 -12.53
CA GLN A 283 -25.49 -2.84 -11.16
C GLN A 283 -24.69 -4.10 -10.81
N LEU A 284 -25.07 -5.28 -11.31
CA LEU A 284 -24.34 -6.52 -11.06
C LEU A 284 -23.04 -6.61 -11.89
N PHE A 285 -23.13 -6.37 -13.20
CA PHE A 285 -22.06 -6.63 -14.16
C PHE A 285 -21.36 -5.38 -14.70
N GLY A 286 -21.91 -4.19 -14.46
CA GLY A 286 -21.29 -2.93 -14.80
C GLY A 286 -20.03 -2.66 -13.98
N VAL A 287 -19.09 -1.93 -14.55
CA VAL A 287 -17.75 -1.71 -13.97
C VAL A 287 -17.60 -0.29 -13.43
N VAL A 288 -18.37 0.68 -13.94
CA VAL A 288 -18.24 2.09 -13.55
C VAL A 288 -18.97 2.37 -12.23
N HIS A 289 -20.26 2.02 -12.15
CA HIS A 289 -21.10 2.16 -10.96
C HIS A 289 -21.67 0.81 -10.47
N GLY A 290 -21.43 -0.28 -11.21
CA GLY A 290 -21.74 -1.64 -10.80
C GLY A 290 -20.65 -2.35 -9.98
N MET A 291 -20.87 -3.63 -9.70
CA MET A 291 -19.94 -4.49 -8.95
C MET A 291 -18.88 -5.18 -9.81
N GLY A 292 -18.99 -5.07 -11.13
CA GLY A 292 -18.01 -5.58 -12.08
C GLY A 292 -17.91 -7.09 -12.11
N MET A 293 -19.01 -7.84 -11.93
CA MET A 293 -19.02 -9.32 -11.90
C MET A 293 -18.54 -10.01 -13.21
N SER A 294 -18.02 -9.25 -14.18
CA SER A 294 -17.24 -9.79 -15.28
C SER A 294 -15.85 -10.25 -14.77
N LEU A 295 -15.55 -11.53 -14.97
CA LEU A 295 -14.39 -12.21 -14.35
C LEU A 295 -13.04 -11.87 -14.98
N VAL A 296 -12.98 -10.99 -15.98
CA VAL A 296 -11.83 -10.86 -16.87
C VAL A 296 -11.51 -9.40 -17.12
N THR A 297 -10.23 -9.05 -16.99
CA THR A 297 -9.62 -7.85 -17.57
C THR A 297 -8.35 -8.27 -18.29
N PHE A 298 -8.00 -7.55 -19.35
CA PHE A 298 -6.77 -7.76 -20.10
C PHE A 298 -5.73 -6.69 -19.79
N ASP A 299 -5.95 -5.90 -18.74
CA ASP A 299 -5.13 -4.78 -18.35
C ASP A 299 -4.36 -5.08 -17.05
N TRP A 300 -3.03 -5.11 -17.15
CA TRP A 300 -2.15 -5.30 -15.99
C TRP A 300 -2.31 -4.20 -14.94
N SER A 301 -2.66 -2.98 -15.35
CA SER A 301 -2.95 -1.89 -14.41
C SER A 301 -4.20 -2.20 -13.57
N GLN A 302 -5.27 -2.73 -14.15
CA GLN A 302 -6.47 -3.12 -13.39
C GLN A 302 -6.18 -4.23 -12.38
N ILE A 303 -5.28 -5.16 -12.73
CA ILE A 303 -4.86 -6.24 -11.83
C ILE A 303 -4.05 -5.71 -10.64
N THR A 304 -3.13 -4.77 -10.87
CA THR A 304 -2.13 -4.38 -9.86
C THR A 304 -2.44 -3.10 -9.08
N THR A 305 -3.31 -2.23 -9.60
CA THR A 305 -3.52 -0.87 -9.06
C THR A 305 -3.95 -0.85 -7.59
N PHE A 306 -4.78 -1.81 -7.14
CA PHE A 306 -5.38 -1.78 -5.79
C PHE A 306 -4.76 -2.75 -4.78
N LEU A 307 -4.24 -3.89 -5.24
CA LEU A 307 -3.73 -4.96 -4.38
C LEU A 307 -2.22 -5.21 -4.57
N GLY A 308 -1.56 -4.43 -5.43
CA GLY A 308 -0.18 -4.67 -5.83
C GLY A 308 -0.03 -5.91 -6.71
N SER A 309 1.21 -6.34 -6.92
CA SER A 309 1.49 -7.50 -7.76
C SER A 309 1.09 -8.82 -7.09
N PRO A 310 0.25 -9.66 -7.73
CA PRO A 310 -0.07 -11.00 -7.22
C PRO A 310 1.17 -11.93 -7.26
N LEU A 311 2.16 -11.65 -8.12
CA LEU A 311 3.39 -12.43 -8.17
C LEU A 311 4.31 -12.20 -6.95
N ALA A 312 4.06 -11.16 -6.15
CA ALA A 312 4.74 -10.96 -4.87
C ALA A 312 4.01 -11.65 -3.71
N THR A 313 2.68 -11.72 -3.77
CA THR A 313 1.83 -12.09 -2.62
C THR A 313 1.72 -13.61 -2.47
N PRO A 314 1.87 -14.19 -1.26
CA PRO A 314 1.70 -15.64 -1.05
C PRO A 314 0.26 -16.10 -1.31
N TRP A 315 0.08 -17.27 -1.96
CA TRP A 315 -1.24 -17.80 -2.34
C TRP A 315 -2.26 -17.86 -1.20
N TRP A 316 -1.84 -18.27 0.01
CA TRP A 316 -2.79 -18.38 1.13
C TRP A 316 -3.34 -17.00 1.53
N ALA A 317 -2.55 -15.93 1.42
CA ALA A 317 -3.02 -14.57 1.69
C ALA A 317 -3.99 -14.12 0.58
N GLU A 318 -3.66 -14.39 -0.69
CA GLU A 318 -4.53 -14.11 -1.83
C GLU A 318 -5.88 -14.84 -1.71
N ALA A 319 -5.86 -16.10 -1.30
CA ALA A 319 -7.06 -16.90 -1.09
C ALA A 319 -7.96 -16.32 0.02
N ASN A 320 -7.38 -15.77 1.10
CA ASN A 320 -8.15 -15.09 2.14
C ASN A 320 -8.79 -13.79 1.63
N ILE A 321 -8.03 -12.96 0.89
CA ILE A 321 -8.53 -11.73 0.28
C ILE A 321 -9.68 -12.05 -0.67
N PHE A 322 -9.51 -13.07 -1.54
CA PHE A 322 -10.52 -13.50 -2.48
C PHE A 322 -11.76 -14.09 -1.80
N ALA A 323 -11.59 -14.89 -0.74
CA ALA A 323 -12.71 -15.41 0.04
C ALA A 323 -13.51 -14.28 0.71
N GLY A 324 -12.82 -13.28 1.29
CA GLY A 324 -13.46 -12.08 1.83
C GLY A 324 -14.24 -11.31 0.77
N PHE A 325 -13.63 -11.13 -0.41
CA PHE A 325 -14.28 -10.51 -1.57
C PHE A 325 -15.58 -11.22 -1.97
N VAL A 326 -15.55 -12.55 -2.13
CA VAL A 326 -16.74 -13.32 -2.53
C VAL A 326 -17.84 -13.23 -1.47
N VAL A 327 -17.50 -13.41 -0.19
CA VAL A 327 -18.49 -13.41 0.90
C VAL A 327 -19.15 -12.03 1.06
N PHE A 328 -18.35 -10.97 1.11
CA PHE A 328 -18.90 -9.65 1.41
C PHE A 328 -19.45 -8.94 0.18
N PHE A 329 -18.78 -9.00 -0.97
CA PHE A 329 -19.18 -8.21 -2.14
C PHE A 329 -20.02 -8.97 -3.15
N TRP A 330 -19.79 -10.27 -3.37
CA TRP A 330 -20.62 -11.03 -4.30
C TRP A 330 -21.86 -11.63 -3.67
N ILE A 331 -21.85 -11.88 -2.37
CA ILE A 331 -22.99 -12.48 -1.67
C ILE A 331 -23.70 -11.42 -0.84
N LEU A 332 -23.02 -10.81 0.14
CA LEU A 332 -23.70 -9.91 1.10
C LEU A 332 -24.17 -8.59 0.45
N THR A 333 -23.37 -7.93 -0.39
CA THR A 333 -23.77 -6.65 -1.02
C THR A 333 -25.04 -6.78 -1.87
N PRO A 334 -25.19 -7.73 -2.81
CA PRO A 334 -26.44 -7.89 -3.55
C PRO A 334 -27.63 -8.19 -2.63
N ILE A 335 -27.43 -9.05 -1.62
CA ILE A 335 -28.50 -9.37 -0.66
C ILE A 335 -28.97 -8.09 0.03
N LEU A 336 -28.06 -7.24 0.53
CA LEU A 336 -28.44 -5.99 1.19
C LEU A 336 -29.08 -4.98 0.21
N HIS A 337 -28.56 -4.89 -1.01
CA HIS A 337 -29.03 -3.94 -2.00
C HIS A 337 -30.45 -4.26 -2.49
N PHE A 338 -30.70 -5.50 -2.93
CA PHE A 338 -32.00 -5.94 -3.47
C PHE A 338 -33.02 -6.29 -2.39
N THR A 339 -32.66 -6.27 -1.10
CA THR A 339 -33.62 -6.25 0.01
C THR A 339 -33.98 -4.82 0.43
N ASN A 340 -33.50 -3.82 -0.32
CA ASN A 340 -33.64 -2.40 -0.04
C ASN A 340 -33.14 -2.01 1.37
N THR A 341 -32.12 -2.69 1.88
CA THR A 341 -31.49 -2.32 3.16
C THR A 341 -30.82 -0.95 3.01
N TRP A 342 -31.03 -0.06 3.99
CA TRP A 342 -30.56 1.34 3.96
C TRP A 342 -31.04 2.15 2.75
N PHE A 343 -32.19 1.78 2.17
CA PHE A 343 -32.75 2.44 0.98
C PHE A 343 -31.83 2.34 -0.26
N GLY A 344 -31.06 1.25 -0.35
CA GLY A 344 -30.07 1.04 -1.41
C GLY A 344 -30.63 1.14 -2.84
N GLU A 345 -31.86 0.67 -3.10
CA GLU A 345 -32.41 0.60 -4.47
C GLU A 345 -32.63 1.97 -5.13
N TYR A 346 -32.67 3.05 -4.34
CA TYR A 346 -32.79 4.43 -4.80
C TYR A 346 -31.44 5.05 -5.22
N MET A 347 -30.35 4.29 -5.09
CA MET A 347 -28.99 4.72 -5.42
C MET A 347 -28.30 3.64 -6.28
N PRO A 348 -27.24 4.00 -7.04
CA PRO A 348 -26.37 2.99 -7.63
C PRO A 348 -25.70 2.15 -6.53
N ILE A 349 -25.56 0.84 -6.80
CA ILE A 349 -25.00 -0.12 -5.85
C ILE A 349 -23.58 0.25 -5.41
N SER A 350 -22.79 0.85 -6.31
CA SER A 350 -21.43 1.30 -6.06
C SER A 350 -21.22 2.74 -6.52
N SER A 351 -20.85 3.60 -5.58
CA SER A 351 -20.53 5.01 -5.86
C SER A 351 -19.61 5.58 -4.77
N ARG A 352 -18.74 6.50 -5.19
CA ARG A 352 -17.83 7.26 -4.31
C ARG A 352 -18.50 8.50 -3.70
N LYS A 353 -19.69 8.87 -4.19
CA LYS A 353 -20.42 10.07 -3.77
C LYS A 353 -21.41 9.73 -2.66
N SER A 354 -21.70 10.72 -1.82
CA SER A 354 -22.80 10.67 -0.86
C SER A 354 -24.03 11.40 -1.42
N TYR A 355 -25.22 10.91 -1.08
CA TYR A 355 -26.49 11.37 -1.63
C TYR A 355 -27.40 11.96 -0.54
N ASP A 356 -28.30 12.85 -0.94
CA ASP A 356 -29.44 13.29 -0.15
C ASP A 356 -30.69 12.42 -0.40
N ASN A 357 -31.76 12.69 0.35
CA ASN A 357 -33.07 12.03 0.23
C ASN A 357 -33.79 12.26 -1.11
N THR A 358 -33.23 13.08 -2.01
CA THR A 358 -33.74 13.37 -3.35
C THR A 358 -32.85 12.79 -4.46
N PHE A 359 -31.88 11.93 -4.11
CA PHE A 359 -30.93 11.32 -5.06
C PHE A 359 -30.01 12.36 -5.75
N HIS A 360 -29.81 13.52 -5.13
CA HIS A 360 -28.80 14.48 -5.53
C HIS A 360 -27.53 14.32 -4.70
N VAL A 361 -26.41 14.79 -5.24
CA VAL A 361 -25.14 14.84 -4.50
C VAL A 361 -25.33 15.73 -3.27
N TYR A 362 -24.97 15.21 -2.11
CA TYR A 362 -25.25 15.87 -0.84
C TYR A 362 -24.63 17.26 -0.76
N ASN A 363 -25.47 18.29 -0.56
CA ASN A 363 -25.00 19.67 -0.48
C ASN A 363 -24.67 20.09 0.97
N VAL A 364 -23.38 20.10 1.24
CA VAL A 364 -22.76 20.35 2.54
C VAL A 364 -22.97 21.77 3.02
N THR A 365 -22.90 22.74 2.10
CA THR A 365 -23.01 24.17 2.44
C THR A 365 -24.36 24.53 3.04
N ARG A 366 -25.37 23.68 2.89
CA ARG A 366 -26.70 23.86 3.50
C ARG A 366 -26.75 23.55 4.99
N ILE A 367 -25.79 22.78 5.51
CA ILE A 367 -25.77 22.32 6.92
C ILE A 367 -24.60 22.90 7.71
N LEU A 368 -23.86 23.85 7.12
CA LEU A 368 -22.71 24.49 7.75
C LEU A 368 -23.06 25.90 8.21
N THR A 369 -22.63 26.25 9.43
CA THR A 369 -22.61 27.63 9.91
C THR A 369 -21.52 28.44 9.17
N PRO A 370 -21.55 29.78 9.25
CA PRO A 370 -20.45 30.62 8.75
C PRO A 370 -19.07 30.27 9.33
N GLU A 371 -19.00 29.72 10.55
CA GLU A 371 -17.74 29.22 11.13
C GLU A 371 -17.34 27.81 10.65
N SER A 372 -18.05 27.23 9.67
CA SER A 372 -17.83 25.87 9.18
C SER A 372 -18.07 24.77 10.22
N THR A 373 -19.03 25.00 11.12
CA THR A 373 -19.52 24.00 12.10
C THR A 373 -20.90 23.48 11.70
N LEU A 374 -21.35 22.35 12.27
CA LEU A 374 -22.65 21.77 11.94
C LEU A 374 -23.82 22.60 12.50
N ASP A 375 -24.75 23.00 11.62
CA ASP A 375 -26.08 23.49 11.99
C ASP A 375 -27.07 22.32 12.03
N ILE A 376 -27.46 21.92 13.25
CA ILE A 376 -28.35 20.79 13.51
C ILE A 376 -29.76 21.05 12.97
N ASP A 377 -30.28 22.28 13.11
CA ASP A 377 -31.62 22.62 12.64
C ASP A 377 -31.70 22.62 11.11
N ALA A 378 -30.64 23.09 10.45
CA ALA A 378 -30.53 23.02 9.00
C ALA A 378 -30.38 21.58 8.50
N TYR A 379 -29.66 20.72 9.22
CA TYR A 379 -29.55 19.30 8.92
C TYR A 379 -30.90 18.56 8.96
N HIS A 380 -31.68 18.76 10.03
CA HIS A 380 -33.01 18.14 10.15
C HIS A 380 -34.01 18.67 9.11
N LYS A 381 -33.85 19.91 8.62
CA LYS A 381 -34.69 20.46 7.54
C LYS A 381 -34.28 20.00 6.15
N TYR A 382 -33.01 19.62 5.95
CA TYR A 382 -32.49 19.24 4.64
C TYR A 382 -32.68 17.74 4.36
N SER A 383 -31.80 16.90 4.89
CA SER A 383 -31.84 15.44 4.66
C SER A 383 -30.78 14.71 5.50
N PRO A 384 -31.04 13.43 5.85
CA PRO A 384 -29.98 12.56 6.33
C PRO A 384 -29.06 12.19 5.17
N LEU A 385 -27.82 11.82 5.48
CA LEU A 385 -26.85 11.39 4.48
C LEU A 385 -27.07 9.93 4.09
N PHE A 386 -27.09 9.66 2.78
CA PHE A 386 -27.11 8.30 2.25
C PHE A 386 -25.82 7.92 1.53
N LEU A 387 -25.40 6.69 1.74
CA LEU A 387 -24.23 6.04 1.15
C LEU A 387 -24.68 4.87 0.29
N SER A 388 -23.95 4.63 -0.81
CA SER A 388 -24.13 3.43 -1.63
C SER A 388 -23.88 2.15 -0.83
N THR A 389 -24.50 1.04 -1.23
CA THR A 389 -24.45 -0.21 -0.45
C THR A 389 -23.02 -0.75 -0.32
N THR A 390 -22.22 -0.70 -1.39
CA THR A 390 -20.81 -1.11 -1.33
C THR A 390 -20.01 -0.23 -0.36
N PHE A 391 -20.27 1.08 -0.36
CA PHE A 391 -19.53 2.02 0.48
C PHE A 391 -19.90 1.86 1.96
N ALA A 392 -21.19 1.71 2.27
CA ALA A 392 -21.66 1.42 3.62
C ALA A 392 -21.08 0.10 4.16
N LEU A 393 -21.09 -0.96 3.34
CA LEU A 393 -20.52 -2.24 3.74
C LEU A 393 -19.00 -2.17 3.96
N SER A 394 -18.28 -1.41 3.13
CA SER A 394 -16.84 -1.17 3.28
C SER A 394 -16.49 -0.55 4.64
N TYR A 395 -17.32 0.37 5.16
CA TYR A 395 -17.17 0.88 6.53
C TYR A 395 -17.38 -0.20 7.59
N GLY A 396 -18.42 -1.04 7.46
CA GLY A 396 -18.62 -2.18 8.35
C GLY A 396 -17.42 -3.11 8.40
N ILE A 397 -16.92 -3.52 7.23
CA ILE A 397 -15.76 -4.40 7.12
C ILE A 397 -14.49 -3.73 7.70
N SER A 398 -14.33 -2.42 7.51
CA SER A 398 -13.24 -1.65 8.12
C SER A 398 -13.29 -1.68 9.66
N PHE A 399 -14.48 -1.62 10.26
CA PHE A 399 -14.64 -1.79 11.71
C PHE A 399 -14.27 -3.20 12.18
N ALA A 400 -14.67 -4.21 11.41
CA ALA A 400 -14.32 -5.60 11.71
C ALA A 400 -12.82 -5.87 11.58
N SER A 401 -12.15 -5.35 10.54
CA SER A 401 -10.74 -5.62 10.30
C SER A 401 -9.84 -5.08 11.40
N ILE A 402 -10.20 -3.93 11.98
CA ILE A 402 -9.37 -3.25 12.99
C ILE A 402 -9.42 -3.96 14.35
N SER A 403 -10.61 -4.40 14.77
CA SER A 403 -10.76 -5.24 15.95
C SER A 403 -10.14 -6.63 15.74
N ALA A 404 -10.33 -7.22 14.55
CA ALA A 404 -9.71 -8.50 14.19
C ALA A 404 -8.19 -8.44 14.23
N THR A 405 -7.58 -7.35 13.77
CA THR A 405 -6.12 -7.17 13.73
C THR A 405 -5.49 -7.30 15.11
N LEU A 406 -6.06 -6.62 16.12
CA LEU A 406 -5.55 -6.69 17.49
C LEU A 406 -5.70 -8.09 18.09
N VAL A 407 -6.90 -8.68 17.96
CA VAL A 407 -7.20 -9.99 18.53
C VAL A 407 -6.37 -11.09 17.87
N HIS A 408 -6.29 -11.09 16.53
CA HIS A 408 -5.49 -12.03 15.77
C HIS A 408 -4.00 -11.94 16.14
N THR A 409 -3.47 -10.72 16.25
CA THR A 409 -2.07 -10.52 16.65
C THR A 409 -1.79 -11.02 18.05
N PHE A 410 -2.68 -10.74 19.01
CA PHE A 410 -2.56 -11.24 20.38
C PHE A 410 -2.65 -12.78 20.44
N ILE A 411 -3.46 -13.40 19.59
CA ILE A 411 -3.64 -14.85 19.59
C ILE A 411 -2.47 -15.59 18.93
N HIS A 412 -2.03 -15.14 17.75
CA HIS A 412 -1.04 -15.85 16.94
C HIS A 412 0.40 -15.39 17.23
N PHE A 413 0.61 -14.09 17.38
CA PHE A 413 1.95 -13.51 17.48
C PHE A 413 2.43 -13.25 18.91
N ARG A 414 1.62 -13.43 19.96
CA ARG A 414 2.04 -13.12 21.36
C ARG A 414 3.35 -13.77 21.76
N LYS A 415 3.56 -15.05 21.44
CA LYS A 415 4.78 -15.77 21.84
C LYS A 415 6.00 -15.16 21.14
N GLN A 416 5.84 -14.81 19.87
CA GLN A 416 6.90 -14.21 19.06
C GLN A 416 7.23 -12.80 19.56
N LEU A 417 6.21 -12.00 19.89
CA LEU A 417 6.37 -10.68 20.49
C LEU A 417 7.12 -10.76 21.83
N TRP A 418 6.74 -11.69 22.71
CA TRP A 418 7.41 -11.89 23.99
C TRP A 418 8.86 -12.36 23.84
N ALA A 419 9.14 -13.25 22.89
CA ALA A 419 10.49 -13.71 22.61
C ALA A 419 11.35 -12.56 22.06
N GLN A 420 10.86 -11.82 21.07
CA GLN A 420 11.58 -10.71 20.45
C GLN A 420 11.79 -9.52 21.39
N ALA A 421 10.85 -9.27 22.32
CA ALA A 421 11.02 -8.25 23.35
C ALA A 421 12.16 -8.57 24.33
N ARG A 422 12.46 -9.86 24.58
CA ARG A 422 13.48 -10.31 25.54
C ARG A 422 14.83 -10.66 24.91
N ARG A 423 14.89 -11.02 23.62
CA ARG A 423 16.13 -11.43 22.94
C ARG A 423 17.12 -10.27 22.76
N SER A 424 18.40 -10.54 22.97
CA SER A 424 19.50 -9.66 22.55
C SER A 424 19.53 -9.53 21.03
N VAL A 425 19.94 -8.37 20.51
CA VAL A 425 20.11 -8.14 19.07
C VAL A 425 21.19 -9.05 18.48
N ASP A 426 22.13 -9.53 19.30
CA ASP A 426 23.28 -10.35 18.88
C ASP A 426 22.98 -11.86 18.78
N GLU A 427 21.89 -12.35 19.36
CA GLU A 427 21.47 -13.76 19.27
C GLU A 427 20.49 -13.99 18.10
N GLN A 428 20.87 -13.56 16.89
CA GLN A 428 20.02 -13.74 15.72
C GLN A 428 20.45 -14.95 14.86
N PRO A 429 19.56 -15.93 14.67
CA PRO A 429 19.87 -17.16 13.92
C PRO A 429 19.92 -16.96 12.38
N ASP A 430 19.42 -15.84 11.84
CA ASP A 430 19.39 -15.61 10.39
C ASP A 430 20.73 -15.11 9.83
N VAL A 431 21.15 -15.62 8.67
CA VAL A 431 22.42 -15.26 8.01
C VAL A 431 22.49 -13.76 7.68
N HIS A 432 21.38 -13.16 7.25
CA HIS A 432 21.34 -11.74 6.92
C HIS A 432 21.47 -10.86 8.16
N ALA A 433 20.92 -11.28 9.29
CA ALA A 433 21.12 -10.61 10.57
C ALA A 433 22.58 -10.69 11.04
N ARG A 434 23.22 -11.87 10.93
CA ARG A 434 24.65 -12.06 11.25
C ARG A 434 25.54 -11.14 10.41
N LEU A 435 25.27 -11.01 9.11
CA LEU A 435 26.00 -10.08 8.24
C LEU A 435 25.76 -8.61 8.63
N MET A 436 24.52 -8.26 8.94
CA MET A 436 24.14 -6.89 9.30
C MET A 436 24.64 -6.44 10.67
N ALA A 437 24.94 -7.39 11.58
CA ALA A 437 25.49 -7.11 12.91
C ALA A 437 26.88 -6.44 12.86
N LYS A 438 27.64 -6.63 11.78
CA LYS A 438 28.95 -5.97 11.60
C LYS A 438 28.83 -4.46 11.33
N TYR A 439 27.68 -3.98 10.86
CA TYR A 439 27.49 -2.57 10.60
C TYR A 439 27.07 -1.81 11.87
N PRO A 440 27.56 -0.58 12.07
CA PRO A 440 27.16 0.24 13.21
C PRO A 440 25.68 0.59 13.10
N GLN A 441 24.92 0.20 14.13
CA GLN A 441 23.49 0.47 14.20
C GLN A 441 23.20 1.97 14.42
N VAL A 442 21.96 2.36 14.10
CA VAL A 442 21.44 3.70 14.38
C VAL A 442 21.14 3.82 15.88
N PRO A 443 21.70 4.83 16.59
CA PRO A 443 21.38 5.06 17.99
C PRO A 443 19.90 5.42 18.21
N GLU A 444 19.29 4.90 19.28
CA GLU A 444 17.87 5.14 19.58
C GLU A 444 17.54 6.61 19.80
N TRP A 445 18.48 7.40 20.34
CA TRP A 445 18.27 8.83 20.60
C TRP A 445 18.07 9.65 19.30
N TRP A 446 18.53 9.17 18.14
CA TRP A 446 18.24 9.83 16.85
C TRP A 446 16.74 9.81 16.55
N TYR A 447 16.09 8.68 16.81
CA TYR A 447 14.63 8.53 16.65
C TYR A 447 13.87 9.39 17.66
N LEU A 448 14.37 9.49 18.90
CA LEU A 448 13.79 10.36 19.93
C LEU A 448 13.88 11.85 19.53
N CYS A 449 15.00 12.29 18.97
CA CYS A 449 15.15 13.67 18.48
C CYS A 449 14.15 14.00 17.35
N ILE A 450 13.92 13.06 16.43
CA ILE A 450 12.90 13.23 15.38
C ILE A 450 11.51 13.30 16.00
N PHE A 451 11.19 12.41 16.93
CA PHE A 451 9.89 12.43 17.62
C PHE A 451 9.64 13.78 18.27
N LEU A 452 10.57 14.25 19.12
CA LEU A 452 10.41 15.50 19.87
C LEU A 452 10.31 16.72 18.95
N SER A 453 11.15 16.80 17.92
CA SER A 453 11.09 17.91 16.96
C SER A 453 9.78 17.93 16.17
N MET A 454 9.35 16.79 15.61
CA MET A 454 8.12 16.69 14.82
C MET A 454 6.85 16.82 15.66
N PHE A 455 6.88 16.33 16.90
CA PHE A 455 5.81 16.52 17.87
C PHE A 455 5.64 18.00 18.23
N THR A 456 6.76 18.71 18.45
CA THR A 456 6.75 20.16 18.71
C THR A 456 6.19 20.93 17.53
N LEU A 457 6.61 20.62 16.29
CA LEU A 457 6.03 21.23 15.08
C LEU A 457 4.52 20.95 14.96
N GLY A 458 4.08 19.75 15.32
CA GLY A 458 2.66 19.39 15.39
C GLY A 458 1.88 20.27 16.36
N ILE A 459 2.35 20.42 17.61
CA ILE A 459 1.71 21.30 18.61
C ILE A 459 1.65 22.74 18.12
N ILE A 460 2.75 23.26 17.58
CA ILE A 460 2.80 24.64 17.05
C ILE A 460 1.76 24.81 15.94
N SER A 461 1.62 23.83 15.04
CA SER A 461 0.63 23.90 13.95
C SER A 461 -0.82 23.92 14.44
N ILE A 462 -1.09 23.33 15.60
CA ILE A 462 -2.43 23.22 16.20
C ILE A 462 -2.78 24.48 17.01
N GLU A 463 -1.85 25.01 17.80
CA GLU A 463 -2.10 26.11 18.76
C GLU A 463 -2.00 27.50 18.11
N VAL A 464 -1.11 27.67 17.13
CA VAL A 464 -0.87 29.01 16.52
C VAL A 464 -1.96 29.36 15.49
N TRP A 465 -2.59 28.37 14.87
CA TRP A 465 -3.64 28.58 13.85
C TRP A 465 -4.99 28.03 14.35
N PRO A 466 -6.13 28.64 13.95
CA PRO A 466 -7.45 28.22 14.40
C PRO A 466 -7.89 26.93 13.69
N THR A 467 -7.28 25.81 14.08
CA THR A 467 -7.55 24.46 13.55
C THR A 467 -8.75 23.80 14.22
N GLY A 468 -9.11 24.24 15.42
CA GLY A 468 -10.15 23.66 16.25
C GLY A 468 -9.77 22.33 16.90
N MET A 469 -8.54 21.85 16.69
CA MET A 469 -8.05 20.59 17.26
C MET A 469 -7.39 20.85 18.62
N PRO A 470 -7.75 20.15 19.70
CA PRO A 470 -7.03 20.26 20.96
C PRO A 470 -5.78 19.37 20.98
N VAL A 471 -4.74 19.76 21.73
CA VAL A 471 -3.46 19.02 21.81
C VAL A 471 -3.64 17.58 22.33
N TRP A 472 -4.59 17.34 23.23
CA TRP A 472 -4.86 15.98 23.71
C TRP A 472 -5.31 15.04 22.57
N ALA A 473 -6.04 15.57 21.57
CA ALA A 473 -6.49 14.78 20.42
C ALA A 473 -5.30 14.40 19.55
N PHE A 474 -4.30 15.26 19.44
CA PHE A 474 -3.06 14.95 18.73
C PHE A 474 -2.28 13.81 19.41
N VAL A 475 -2.14 13.87 20.74
CA VAL A 475 -1.52 12.79 21.53
C VAL A 475 -2.27 11.47 21.35
N LEU A 476 -3.61 11.50 21.37
CA LEU A 476 -4.43 10.33 21.15
C LEU A 476 -4.25 9.73 19.75
N ALA A 477 -4.18 10.56 18.70
CA ALA A 477 -3.93 10.09 17.34
C ALA A 477 -2.59 9.33 17.24
N LEU A 478 -1.53 9.86 17.85
CA LEU A 478 -0.21 9.20 17.88
C LEU A 478 -0.23 7.93 18.72
N PHE A 479 -0.98 7.89 19.81
CA PHE A 479 -1.16 6.70 20.63
C PHE A 479 -1.84 5.56 19.86
N ILE A 480 -2.89 5.87 19.09
CA ILE A 480 -3.55 4.91 18.20
C ILE A 480 -2.53 4.40 17.17
N ALA A 481 -1.81 5.29 16.49
CA ALA A 481 -0.80 4.89 15.51
C ALA A 481 0.24 3.94 16.13
N PHE A 482 0.77 4.28 17.32
CA PHE A 482 1.78 3.48 18.02
C PHE A 482 1.29 2.06 18.34
N ILE A 483 0.05 1.90 18.81
CA ILE A 483 -0.53 0.59 19.12
C ILE A 483 -0.64 -0.27 17.87
N TYR A 484 -1.04 0.31 16.74
CA TYR A 484 -1.36 -0.43 15.53
C TYR A 484 -0.16 -0.68 14.61
N VAL A 485 0.95 0.07 14.73
CA VAL A 485 2.16 -0.15 13.89
C VAL A 485 2.67 -1.59 13.97
N ILE A 486 2.79 -2.18 15.16
CA ILE A 486 3.33 -3.55 15.29
C ILE A 486 2.33 -4.59 14.74
N PRO A 487 1.04 -4.63 15.17
CA PRO A 487 0.06 -5.57 14.63
C PRO A 487 -0.10 -5.50 13.11
N VAL A 488 -0.29 -4.29 12.57
CA VAL A 488 -0.46 -4.10 11.12
C VAL A 488 0.82 -4.47 10.38
N GLY A 489 1.98 -4.07 10.91
CA GLY A 489 3.27 -4.37 10.31
C GLY A 489 3.59 -5.87 10.27
N MET A 490 3.24 -6.64 11.29
CA MET A 490 3.44 -8.09 11.28
C MET A 490 2.58 -8.77 10.20
N ILE A 491 1.31 -8.36 10.09
CA ILE A 491 0.42 -8.87 9.04
C ILE A 491 0.96 -8.49 7.67
N GLN A 492 1.33 -7.23 7.46
CA GLN A 492 1.85 -6.75 6.17
C GLN A 492 3.16 -7.44 5.77
N ALA A 493 4.09 -7.61 6.71
CA ALA A 493 5.38 -8.25 6.45
C ALA A 493 5.26 -9.73 6.04
N VAL A 494 4.19 -10.40 6.44
CA VAL A 494 3.93 -11.83 6.15
C VAL A 494 3.01 -12.02 4.94
N THR A 495 2.01 -11.14 4.78
CA THR A 495 0.92 -11.29 3.80
C THR A 495 1.01 -10.35 2.61
N ASN A 496 1.87 -9.34 2.67
CA ASN A 496 1.95 -8.24 1.71
C ASN A 496 0.71 -7.30 1.69
N LEU A 497 -0.20 -7.39 2.67
CA LEU A 497 -1.38 -6.53 2.79
C LEU A 497 -1.26 -5.56 3.97
N GLN A 498 -1.41 -4.25 3.71
CA GLN A 498 -1.46 -3.22 4.74
C GLN A 498 -2.91 -2.93 5.16
N ILE A 499 -3.20 -2.99 6.46
CA ILE A 499 -4.52 -2.67 6.98
C ILE A 499 -4.63 -1.15 7.23
N SER A 500 -5.69 -0.53 6.70
CA SER A 500 -5.91 0.92 6.78
C SER A 500 -6.57 1.33 8.10
N LEU A 501 -6.03 2.36 8.78
CA LEU A 501 -6.61 2.93 10.02
C LEU A 501 -7.53 4.12 9.78
N ASN A 502 -7.65 4.59 8.53
CA ASN A 502 -8.36 5.82 8.19
C ASN A 502 -9.72 5.93 8.87
N VAL A 503 -10.61 4.95 8.62
CA VAL A 503 -12.00 4.98 9.08
C VAL A 503 -12.12 5.02 10.61
N VAL A 504 -11.27 4.29 11.34
CA VAL A 504 -11.35 4.28 12.82
C VAL A 504 -10.84 5.57 13.43
N THR A 505 -9.81 6.18 12.84
CA THR A 505 -9.35 7.49 13.32
C THR A 505 -10.44 8.55 13.14
N GLU A 506 -11.15 8.53 12.00
CA GLU A 506 -12.29 9.38 11.72
C GLU A 506 -13.47 9.11 12.67
N PHE A 507 -13.78 7.83 12.91
CA PHE A 507 -14.83 7.39 13.81
C PHE A 507 -14.61 7.86 15.26
N ILE A 508 -13.39 7.70 15.79
CA ILE A 508 -13.07 8.07 17.17
C ILE A 508 -13.18 9.58 17.36
N ILE A 509 -12.50 10.37 16.52
CA ILE A 509 -12.51 11.83 16.68
C ILE A 509 -13.89 12.43 16.38
N GLY A 510 -14.66 11.85 15.45
CA GLY A 510 -16.02 12.32 15.16
C GLY A 510 -16.96 12.20 16.35
N TYR A 511 -16.78 11.20 17.23
CA TYR A 511 -17.54 11.11 18.50
C TYR A 511 -16.99 12.05 19.58
N MET A 512 -15.67 12.25 19.63
CA MET A 512 -15.03 13.04 20.69
C MET A 512 -15.08 14.54 20.45
N LEU A 513 -15.04 14.96 19.18
CA LEU A 513 -15.06 16.36 18.75
C LEU A 513 -15.99 16.53 17.52
N PRO A 514 -17.30 16.35 17.71
CA PRO A 514 -18.27 16.50 16.63
C PRO A 514 -18.33 17.94 16.11
N GLY A 515 -18.70 18.10 14.84
CA GLY A 515 -18.90 19.41 14.20
C GLY A 515 -17.61 20.14 13.78
N HIS A 516 -16.43 19.52 13.91
CA HIS A 516 -15.13 20.13 13.62
C HIS A 516 -14.40 19.41 12.48
N PRO A 517 -14.67 19.75 11.20
CA PRO A 517 -14.12 19.03 10.04
C PRO A 517 -12.60 19.11 9.91
N ILE A 518 -12.01 20.27 10.21
CA ILE A 518 -10.56 20.47 10.08
C ILE A 518 -9.81 19.63 11.11
N ALA A 519 -10.27 19.67 12.36
CA ALA A 519 -9.71 18.86 13.43
C ALA A 519 -9.81 17.35 13.12
N MET A 520 -10.93 16.91 12.55
CA MET A 520 -11.11 15.54 12.07
C MET A 520 -10.05 15.17 11.02
N MET A 521 -9.90 15.99 9.96
CA MET A 521 -8.91 15.75 8.90
C MET A 521 -7.46 15.71 9.41
N MET A 522 -7.12 16.58 10.37
CA MET A 522 -5.80 16.59 11.00
C MET A 522 -5.57 15.36 11.88
N PHE A 523 -6.55 15.00 12.73
CA PHE A 523 -6.49 13.81 13.58
C PHE A 523 -6.32 12.54 12.75
N LYS A 524 -7.11 12.36 11.70
CA LYS A 524 -7.00 11.23 10.77
C LYS A 524 -5.62 11.16 10.14
N THR A 525 -5.13 12.28 9.63
CA THR A 525 -3.82 12.33 8.98
C THR A 525 -2.72 11.92 9.93
N TRP A 526 -2.66 12.44 11.17
CA TRP A 526 -1.69 11.98 12.15
C TRP A 526 -1.89 10.53 12.59
N GLY A 527 -3.14 10.07 12.78
CA GLY A 527 -3.40 8.69 13.21
C GLY A 527 -3.04 7.64 12.16
N PHE A 528 -3.35 7.89 10.88
CA PHE A 528 -3.11 6.95 9.79
C PHE A 528 -1.72 7.09 9.16
N ILE A 529 -1.28 8.32 8.81
CA ILE A 529 -0.03 8.52 8.07
C ILE A 529 1.18 8.25 8.93
N THR A 530 1.11 8.53 10.24
CA THR A 530 2.19 8.15 11.17
C THR A 530 2.45 6.65 11.12
N MET A 531 1.40 5.82 11.12
CA MET A 531 1.55 4.37 10.98
C MET A 531 2.07 4.01 9.58
N SER A 532 1.47 4.54 8.53
CA SER A 532 1.85 4.22 7.15
C SER A 532 3.33 4.55 6.87
N GLN A 533 3.80 5.71 7.33
CA GLN A 533 5.20 6.10 7.20
C GLN A 533 6.13 5.29 8.08
N ALA A 534 5.72 4.89 9.28
CA ALA A 534 6.48 3.97 10.10
C ALA A 534 6.68 2.61 9.40
N LEU A 535 5.64 2.08 8.76
CA LEU A 535 5.69 0.81 8.04
C LEU A 535 6.51 0.90 6.75
N SER A 536 6.38 2.00 6.00
CA SER A 536 7.22 2.29 4.82
C SER A 536 8.70 2.37 5.22
N PHE A 537 9.02 3.12 6.27
CA PHE A 537 10.36 3.23 6.85
C PHE A 537 10.94 1.86 7.22
N VAL A 538 10.16 1.03 7.94
CA VAL A 538 10.55 -0.33 8.34
C VAL A 538 10.75 -1.24 7.12
N SER A 539 9.87 -1.15 6.11
CA SER A 539 9.99 -1.90 4.86
C SER A 539 11.30 -1.59 4.16
N ASP A 540 11.64 -0.30 4.02
CA ASP A 540 12.91 0.11 3.41
C ASP A 540 14.11 -0.37 4.23
N PHE A 541 14.02 -0.38 5.57
CA PHE A 541 15.07 -0.99 6.41
C PHE A 541 15.20 -2.50 6.19
N LYS A 542 14.11 -3.22 5.90
CA LYS A 542 14.17 -4.63 5.51
C LYS A 542 14.83 -4.80 4.13
N LEU A 543 14.50 -3.95 3.16
CA LEU A 543 15.19 -3.92 1.87
C LEU A 543 16.70 -3.67 2.07
N GLY A 544 17.07 -2.70 2.90
CA GLY A 544 18.46 -2.42 3.28
C GLY A 544 19.12 -3.60 3.98
N HIS A 545 18.41 -4.34 4.82
CA HIS A 545 18.88 -5.56 5.46
C HIS A 545 19.18 -6.68 4.43
N TYR A 546 18.30 -6.86 3.44
CA TYR A 546 18.52 -7.82 2.35
C TYR A 546 19.64 -7.42 1.40
N MET A 547 19.84 -6.13 1.15
CA MET A 547 20.89 -5.62 0.25
C MET A 547 22.19 -5.22 0.97
N LYS A 548 22.23 -5.41 2.30
CA LYS A 548 23.39 -5.17 3.18
C LYS A 548 23.86 -3.71 3.14
N ILE A 549 22.90 -2.80 3.23
CA ILE A 549 23.14 -1.37 3.29
C ILE A 549 23.36 -0.95 4.75
N PRO A 550 24.46 -0.24 5.07
CA PRO A 550 24.72 0.25 6.42
C PRO A 550 23.53 1.07 6.99
N PRO A 551 23.08 0.80 8.24
CA PRO A 551 21.89 1.43 8.81
C PRO A 551 21.95 2.97 8.96
N ARG A 552 23.14 3.54 9.22
CA ARG A 552 23.30 4.99 9.43
C ARG A 552 23.07 5.82 8.15
N PRO A 553 23.69 5.50 7.00
CA PRO A 553 23.33 6.09 5.71
C PRO A 553 21.85 5.95 5.37
N MET A 554 21.26 4.77 5.62
CA MET A 554 19.84 4.51 5.38
C MET A 554 18.93 5.48 6.13
N PHE A 555 19.24 5.73 7.40
CA PHE A 555 18.49 6.66 8.23
C PHE A 555 18.53 8.09 7.65
N TRP A 556 19.72 8.61 7.36
CA TRP A 556 19.87 9.98 6.87
C TRP A 556 19.32 10.18 5.46
N CYS A 557 19.48 9.20 4.57
CA CYS A 557 18.97 9.33 3.20
C CYS A 557 17.45 9.45 3.18
N GLN A 558 16.74 8.68 4.02
CA GLN A 558 15.28 8.74 4.11
C GLN A 558 14.81 10.07 4.69
N ILE A 559 15.41 10.55 5.80
CA ILE A 559 15.01 11.83 6.42
C ILE A 559 15.20 12.99 5.46
N VAL A 560 16.39 13.10 4.85
CA VAL A 560 16.70 14.20 3.95
C VAL A 560 15.80 14.14 2.71
N ALA A 561 15.61 12.94 2.13
CA ALA A 561 14.71 12.77 0.99
C ALA A 561 13.26 13.15 1.33
N THR A 562 12.75 12.79 2.50
CA THR A 562 11.39 13.14 2.95
C THR A 562 11.24 14.65 3.18
N VAL A 563 12.23 15.32 3.79
CA VAL A 563 12.21 16.79 3.98
C VAL A 563 12.19 17.52 2.64
N VAL A 564 13.07 17.12 1.72
CA VAL A 564 13.14 17.71 0.37
C VAL A 564 11.84 17.45 -0.39
N SER A 565 11.38 16.21 -0.40
CA SER A 565 10.13 15.81 -1.05
C SER A 565 8.92 16.59 -0.53
N GLY A 566 8.68 16.59 0.79
CA GLY A 566 7.53 17.32 1.35
C GLY A 566 7.57 18.83 1.06
N THR A 567 8.76 19.42 1.01
CA THR A 567 8.93 20.84 0.65
C THR A 567 8.61 21.09 -0.83
N VAL A 568 9.11 20.22 -1.73
CA VAL A 568 8.83 20.30 -3.18
C VAL A 568 7.34 20.13 -3.46
N GLN A 569 6.68 19.16 -2.81
CA GLN A 569 5.25 18.93 -2.99
C GLN A 569 4.42 20.15 -2.59
N LEU A 570 4.72 20.77 -1.44
CA LEU A 570 4.08 22.02 -1.04
C LEU A 570 4.37 23.16 -2.02
N GLY A 571 5.60 23.26 -2.54
CA GLY A 571 5.98 24.23 -3.56
C GLY A 571 5.18 24.06 -4.86
N VAL A 572 5.07 22.84 -5.36
CA VAL A 572 4.28 22.50 -6.55
C VAL A 572 2.81 22.82 -6.32
N GLN A 573 2.24 22.40 -5.19
CA GLN A 573 0.85 22.72 -4.86
C GLN A 573 0.59 24.23 -4.79
N ALA A 574 1.45 24.98 -4.10
CA ALA A 574 1.33 26.44 -3.99
C ALA A 574 1.43 27.12 -5.37
N TRP A 575 2.30 26.62 -6.25
CA TRP A 575 2.42 27.08 -7.62
C TRP A 575 1.14 26.78 -8.43
N MET A 576 0.60 25.56 -8.33
CA MET A 576 -0.62 25.15 -9.05
C MET A 576 -1.82 26.00 -8.68
N PHE A 577 -2.09 26.18 -7.38
CA PHE A 577 -3.20 27.00 -6.92
C PHE A 577 -3.09 28.49 -7.29
N THR A 578 -1.91 28.97 -7.65
CA THR A 578 -1.67 30.37 -8.04
C THR A 578 -1.72 30.56 -9.55
N ASN A 579 -1.30 29.56 -10.33
CA ASN A 579 -1.13 29.68 -11.78
C ASN A 579 -2.23 28.97 -12.59
N ILE A 580 -2.93 27.98 -12.03
CA ILE A 580 -4.00 27.25 -12.70
C ILE A 580 -5.34 27.88 -12.31
N PRO A 581 -6.04 28.57 -13.25
CA PRO A 581 -7.35 29.12 -12.99
C PRO A 581 -8.39 28.00 -12.83
N ASP A 582 -9.41 28.25 -12.01
CA ASP A 582 -10.54 27.36 -11.77
C ASP A 582 -10.16 25.92 -11.33
N MET A 583 -9.08 25.79 -10.57
CA MET A 583 -8.63 24.50 -10.08
C MET A 583 -9.69 23.83 -9.19
N CYS A 584 -9.87 22.52 -9.38
CA CYS A 584 -10.90 21.68 -8.75
C CYS A 584 -12.34 21.98 -9.17
N ASN A 585 -12.54 22.78 -10.23
CA ASN A 585 -13.85 22.90 -10.87
C ASN A 585 -14.09 21.71 -11.83
N PRO A 586 -15.27 21.06 -11.83
CA PRO A 586 -15.59 19.98 -12.76
C PRO A 586 -15.43 20.33 -14.25
N LYS A 587 -15.47 21.62 -14.60
CA LYS A 587 -15.32 22.14 -15.98
C LYS A 587 -13.91 22.67 -16.29
N GLN A 588 -12.90 22.38 -15.46
CA GLN A 588 -11.53 22.84 -15.68
C GLN A 588 -10.98 22.23 -16.99
N LYS A 589 -10.40 23.08 -17.85
CA LYS A 589 -10.04 22.75 -19.25
C LYS A 589 -8.98 21.66 -19.40
N ASP A 590 -8.07 21.52 -18.43
CA ASP A 590 -6.93 20.60 -18.46
C ASP A 590 -7.15 19.33 -17.61
N GLY A 591 -8.34 19.20 -17.00
CA GLY A 591 -8.72 18.06 -16.17
C GLY A 591 -8.29 18.14 -14.70
N PHE A 592 -7.89 19.31 -14.18
CA PHE A 592 -7.58 19.51 -12.76
C PHE A 592 -8.86 19.61 -11.89
N VAL A 593 -9.61 18.50 -11.81
CA VAL A 593 -10.89 18.40 -11.09
C VAL A 593 -10.76 17.91 -9.65
N CYS A 594 -9.55 17.50 -9.22
CA CYS A 594 -9.20 17.14 -7.84
C CYS A 594 -10.06 16.02 -7.19
N PRO A 595 -10.15 14.83 -7.80
CA PRO A 595 -11.03 13.77 -7.31
C PRO A 595 -10.64 13.23 -5.91
N GLY A 596 -9.34 13.14 -5.62
CA GLY A 596 -8.86 12.72 -4.30
C GLY A 596 -9.21 13.71 -3.19
N THR A 597 -9.04 15.00 -3.47
CA THR A 597 -9.41 16.10 -2.56
C THR A 597 -10.93 16.18 -2.36
N GLU A 598 -11.74 15.86 -3.37
CA GLU A 598 -13.20 15.75 -3.24
C GLU A 598 -13.61 14.63 -2.29
N VAL A 599 -13.00 13.43 -2.40
CA VAL A 599 -13.25 12.32 -1.47
C VAL A 599 -12.77 12.68 -0.05
N PHE A 600 -11.60 13.30 0.07
CA PHE A 600 -11.06 13.73 1.36
C PHE A 600 -11.96 14.79 2.03
N GLY A 601 -12.44 15.76 1.24
CA GLY A 601 -13.43 16.75 1.66
C GLY A 601 -14.74 16.10 2.08
N THR A 602 -15.31 15.21 1.26
CA THR A 602 -16.53 14.45 1.57
C THR A 602 -16.40 13.66 2.87
N ALA A 603 -15.27 12.98 3.08
CA ALA A 603 -15.00 12.29 4.34
C ALA A 603 -14.96 13.25 5.55
N SER A 604 -14.43 14.47 5.38
CA SER A 604 -14.49 15.53 6.40
C SER A 604 -15.89 15.90 6.84
N ILE A 605 -16.86 15.73 5.95
CA ILE A 605 -18.25 16.06 6.20
C ILE A 605 -18.95 14.91 6.90
N ILE A 606 -18.79 13.69 6.38
CA ILE A 606 -19.36 12.46 6.95
C ILE A 606 -18.94 12.31 8.41
N TRP A 607 -17.63 12.35 8.65
CA TRP A 607 -17.07 12.01 9.96
C TRP A 607 -16.81 13.22 10.86
N GLY A 608 -16.57 14.39 10.27
CA GLY A 608 -16.24 15.60 11.03
C GLY A 608 -17.44 16.49 11.31
N VAL A 609 -18.21 16.84 10.28
CA VAL A 609 -19.36 17.75 10.40
C VAL A 609 -20.58 17.04 10.98
N ILE A 610 -21.15 16.08 10.23
CA ILE A 610 -22.33 15.32 10.66
C ILE A 610 -21.95 14.43 11.84
N GLY A 611 -20.78 13.80 11.73
CA GLY A 611 -20.24 12.94 12.76
C GLY A 611 -20.95 11.60 12.86
N PRO A 612 -20.29 10.62 13.50
CA PRO A 612 -20.82 9.27 13.60
C PRO A 612 -22.07 9.17 14.48
N ALA A 613 -22.30 10.15 15.37
CA ALA A 613 -23.48 10.19 16.22
C ALA A 613 -24.79 10.27 15.42
N LEU A 614 -24.81 11.00 14.30
CA LEU A 614 -26.00 11.18 13.46
C LEU A 614 -26.16 10.12 12.36
N GLN A 615 -25.27 9.11 12.32
CA GLN A 615 -25.32 8.06 11.29
C GLN A 615 -25.26 6.65 11.85
N PHE A 616 -24.40 6.42 12.84
CA PHE A 616 -24.08 5.11 13.37
C PHE A 616 -24.58 4.90 14.80
N SER A 617 -25.18 5.89 15.47
CA SER A 617 -25.75 5.70 16.81
C SER A 617 -27.14 5.05 16.78
N LYS A 618 -27.60 4.57 17.94
CA LYS A 618 -28.89 3.90 18.07
C LYS A 618 -30.03 4.81 17.56
N GLY A 619 -30.83 4.29 16.64
CA GLY A 619 -31.92 5.04 15.98
C GLY A 619 -31.55 5.58 14.60
N GLN A 620 -30.27 5.55 14.21
CA GLN A 620 -29.80 6.00 12.90
C GLN A 620 -29.66 4.84 11.90
N THR A 621 -29.68 5.16 10.61
CA THR A 621 -29.75 4.20 9.49
C THR A 621 -28.63 3.15 9.53
N TYR A 622 -27.40 3.56 9.86
CA TYR A 622 -26.20 2.72 9.78
C TYR A 622 -25.77 2.08 11.12
N TYR A 623 -26.60 2.17 12.16
CA TYR A 623 -26.33 1.57 13.49
C TYR A 623 -25.90 0.09 13.43
N PRO A 624 -26.50 -0.79 12.61
CA PRO A 624 -26.10 -2.21 12.56
C PRO A 624 -24.63 -2.43 12.18
N LEU A 625 -23.99 -1.49 11.48
CA LEU A 625 -22.59 -1.61 11.09
C LEU A 625 -21.64 -1.60 12.30
N LEU A 626 -22.04 -1.02 13.45
CA LEU A 626 -21.20 -1.05 14.66
C LEU A 626 -20.97 -2.46 15.21
N PHE A 627 -21.89 -3.39 14.96
CA PHE A 627 -21.72 -4.79 15.39
C PHE A 627 -20.58 -5.49 14.65
N PHE A 628 -20.07 -4.92 13.56
CA PHE A 628 -18.90 -5.45 12.88
C PHE A 628 -17.64 -5.35 13.76
N PHE A 629 -17.54 -4.41 14.71
CA PHE A 629 -16.45 -4.43 15.70
C PHE A 629 -16.47 -5.70 16.56
N LEU A 630 -17.66 -6.12 16.99
CA LEU A 630 -17.82 -7.34 17.77
C LEU A 630 -17.54 -8.58 16.91
N LEU A 631 -18.05 -8.60 15.67
CA LEU A 631 -17.79 -9.67 14.71
C LEU A 631 -16.29 -9.80 14.45
N GLY A 632 -15.59 -8.70 14.23
CA GLY A 632 -14.14 -8.66 14.03
C GLY A 632 -13.35 -9.13 15.24
N ALA A 633 -13.80 -8.82 16.46
CA ALA A 633 -13.14 -9.31 17.68
C ALA A 633 -13.36 -10.82 17.92
N ILE A 634 -14.55 -11.34 17.64
CA ILE A 634 -14.92 -12.74 17.91
C ILE A 634 -14.39 -13.70 16.84
N THR A 635 -14.43 -13.31 15.57
CA THR A 635 -14.13 -14.20 14.44
C THR A 635 -12.71 -14.81 14.51
N PRO A 636 -11.64 -14.07 14.83
CA PRO A 636 -10.30 -14.65 15.02
C PRO A 636 -10.25 -15.68 16.15
N VAL A 637 -11.01 -15.48 17.23
CA VAL A 637 -11.08 -16.42 18.37
C VAL A 637 -11.72 -17.73 17.92
N ILE A 638 -12.80 -17.65 17.14
CA ILE A 638 -13.49 -18.83 16.59
C ILE A 638 -12.53 -19.63 15.71
N PHE A 639 -11.89 -18.99 14.73
CA PHE A 639 -10.98 -19.69 13.82
C PHE A 639 -9.75 -20.26 14.52
N TRP A 640 -9.25 -19.60 15.56
CA TRP A 640 -8.20 -20.14 16.40
C TRP A 640 -8.64 -21.36 17.23
N ALA A 641 -9.85 -21.35 17.78
CA ALA A 641 -10.39 -22.51 18.49
C ALA A 641 -10.59 -23.70 17.53
N LEU A 642 -11.02 -23.43 16.30
CA LEU A 642 -11.17 -24.44 15.24
C LEU A 642 -9.81 -24.99 14.78
N SER A 643 -8.79 -24.14 14.63
CA SER A 643 -7.45 -24.59 14.26
C SER A 643 -6.83 -25.48 15.33
N LYS A 644 -7.10 -25.21 16.62
CA LYS A 644 -6.70 -26.11 17.71
C LYS A 644 -7.41 -27.45 17.70
N LYS A 645 -8.70 -27.47 17.32
CA LYS A 645 -9.48 -28.71 17.23
C LYS A 645 -9.07 -29.56 16.02
N TRP A 646 -8.74 -28.91 14.90
CA TRP A 646 -8.33 -29.56 13.65
C TRP A 646 -6.99 -29.02 13.13
N PRO A 647 -5.86 -29.43 13.73
CA PRO A 647 -4.55 -28.86 13.42
C PRO A 647 -4.05 -29.13 12.00
N ASN A 648 -4.52 -30.21 11.36
CA ASN A 648 -4.14 -30.58 9.99
C ASN A 648 -5.10 -30.05 8.91
N SER A 649 -6.09 -29.23 9.26
CA SER A 649 -7.06 -28.68 8.32
C SER A 649 -6.58 -27.40 7.65
N PHE A 650 -7.22 -27.00 6.55
CA PHE A 650 -6.99 -25.72 5.86
C PHE A 650 -7.25 -24.49 6.74
N VAL A 651 -8.00 -24.67 7.84
CA VAL A 651 -8.37 -23.64 8.81
C VAL A 651 -7.15 -22.89 9.38
N LYS A 652 -5.98 -23.54 9.44
CA LYS A 652 -4.74 -22.88 9.91
C LYS A 652 -4.25 -21.74 9.01
N TYR A 653 -4.62 -21.77 7.73
CA TYR A 653 -4.25 -20.74 6.76
C TYR A 653 -5.25 -19.58 6.73
N ILE A 654 -6.34 -19.64 7.51
CA ILE A 654 -7.33 -18.56 7.55
C ILE A 654 -6.78 -17.42 8.41
N ASN A 655 -6.59 -16.28 7.77
CA ASN A 655 -6.19 -15.04 8.42
C ASN A 655 -7.36 -14.06 8.36
N VAL A 656 -8.09 -13.95 9.48
CA VAL A 656 -9.31 -13.15 9.58
C VAL A 656 -9.08 -11.67 9.31
N PRO A 657 -8.04 -11.01 9.86
CA PRO A 657 -7.71 -9.64 9.49
C PRO A 657 -7.53 -9.45 7.98
N VAL A 658 -6.82 -10.35 7.30
CA VAL A 658 -6.58 -10.29 5.85
C VAL A 658 -7.87 -10.52 5.06
N LEU A 659 -8.70 -11.47 5.49
CA LEU A 659 -9.99 -11.75 4.89
C LEU A 659 -10.92 -10.54 4.95
N LEU A 660 -10.94 -9.82 6.08
CA LEU A 660 -11.75 -8.62 6.25
C LEU A 660 -11.11 -7.42 5.53
N ALA A 661 -9.84 -7.14 5.78
CA ALA A 661 -9.15 -5.97 5.24
C ALA A 661 -8.94 -6.03 3.73
N GLY A 662 -8.87 -7.23 3.13
CA GLY A 662 -8.52 -7.42 1.73
C GLY A 662 -9.37 -6.61 0.75
N THR A 663 -10.59 -6.25 1.15
CA THR A 663 -11.57 -5.55 0.31
C THR A 663 -11.69 -4.05 0.58
N HIS A 664 -10.78 -3.46 1.37
CA HIS A 664 -10.85 -2.07 1.81
C HIS A 664 -10.85 -1.04 0.66
N SER A 665 -10.37 -1.41 -0.53
CA SER A 665 -10.27 -0.53 -1.70
C SER A 665 -11.59 -0.44 -2.50
N ILE A 666 -12.66 -1.09 -2.04
CA ILE A 666 -13.99 -1.02 -2.67
C ILE A 666 -14.87 -0.01 -1.91
N PRO A 667 -15.45 1.01 -2.59
CA PRO A 667 -15.07 1.57 -3.90
C PRO A 667 -13.75 2.38 -3.79
N PRO A 668 -12.98 2.60 -4.88
CA PRO A 668 -13.37 2.48 -6.29
C PRO A 668 -13.16 1.13 -6.97
N ALA A 669 -12.45 0.20 -6.34
CA ALA A 669 -12.18 -1.11 -6.95
C ALA A 669 -13.49 -1.90 -7.13
N SER A 670 -13.53 -2.82 -8.09
CA SER A 670 -14.66 -3.72 -8.33
C SER A 670 -14.16 -5.15 -8.61
N ALA A 671 -15.04 -6.11 -8.91
CA ALA A 671 -14.63 -7.51 -9.10
C ALA A 671 -13.61 -7.69 -10.23
N ILE A 672 -13.60 -6.78 -11.20
CA ILE A 672 -12.63 -6.75 -12.30
C ILE A 672 -11.18 -6.62 -11.82
N ASN A 673 -10.96 -6.07 -10.62
CA ASN A 673 -9.64 -5.97 -10.02
C ASN A 673 -9.30 -7.22 -9.21
N TYR A 674 -10.25 -7.75 -8.43
CA TYR A 674 -10.02 -8.84 -7.48
C TYR A 674 -9.97 -10.23 -8.13
N VAL A 675 -10.87 -10.52 -9.08
CA VAL A 675 -10.95 -11.85 -9.71
C VAL A 675 -9.72 -12.15 -10.56
N PRO A 676 -9.31 -11.26 -11.49
CA PRO A 676 -8.11 -11.51 -12.29
C PRO A 676 -6.83 -11.52 -11.45
N TRP A 677 -6.75 -10.68 -10.41
CA TRP A 677 -5.64 -10.71 -9.45
C TRP A 677 -5.51 -12.07 -8.76
N ALA A 678 -6.62 -12.60 -8.21
CA ALA A 678 -6.63 -13.93 -7.60
C ALA A 678 -6.35 -15.06 -8.62
N GLY A 679 -6.79 -14.91 -9.87
CA GLY A 679 -6.53 -15.86 -10.95
C GLY A 679 -5.05 -15.95 -11.34
N VAL A 680 -4.40 -14.80 -11.52
CA VAL A 680 -2.96 -14.71 -11.79
C VAL A 680 -2.17 -15.23 -10.60
N GLY A 681 -2.56 -14.84 -9.39
CA GLY A 681 -2.01 -15.33 -8.13
C GLY A 681 -2.08 -16.85 -8.00
N PHE A 682 -3.26 -17.45 -8.22
CA PHE A 682 -3.44 -18.90 -8.23
C PHE A 682 -2.51 -19.59 -9.23
N PHE A 683 -2.41 -19.07 -10.45
CA PHE A 683 -1.57 -19.67 -11.47
C PHE A 683 -0.09 -19.65 -11.07
N PHE A 684 0.46 -18.48 -10.69
CA PHE A 684 1.89 -18.37 -10.40
C PHE A 684 2.27 -18.87 -9.00
N GLN A 685 1.49 -18.52 -7.97
CA GLN A 685 1.81 -18.82 -6.57
C GLN A 685 1.36 -20.19 -6.10
N PHE A 686 0.31 -20.76 -6.69
CA PHE A 686 -0.16 -22.09 -6.32
C PHE A 686 0.29 -23.15 -7.34
N TYR A 687 -0.05 -22.98 -8.62
CA TYR A 687 0.22 -23.99 -9.64
C TYR A 687 1.70 -24.05 -10.03
N VAL A 688 2.27 -22.94 -10.52
CA VAL A 688 3.66 -22.88 -11.00
C VAL A 688 4.64 -23.11 -9.86
N ARG A 689 4.42 -22.49 -8.69
CA ARG A 689 5.26 -22.73 -7.50
C ARG A 689 5.34 -24.21 -7.12
N ARG A 690 4.22 -24.95 -7.11
CA ARG A 690 4.20 -26.37 -6.70
C ARG A 690 4.70 -27.34 -7.77
N ARG A 691 4.41 -27.09 -9.05
CA ARG A 691 4.74 -28.00 -10.17
C ARG A 691 6.08 -27.69 -10.82
N HIS A 692 6.50 -26.42 -10.83
CA HIS A 692 7.66 -25.91 -11.56
C HIS A 692 8.48 -24.95 -10.68
N PHE A 693 8.80 -25.39 -9.47
CA PHE A 693 9.47 -24.58 -8.45
C PHE A 693 10.77 -23.92 -8.93
N SER A 694 11.62 -24.63 -9.68
CA SER A 694 12.87 -24.08 -10.22
C SER A 694 12.65 -22.91 -11.19
N TRP A 695 11.56 -22.94 -11.98
CA TRP A 695 11.19 -21.81 -12.83
C TRP A 695 10.69 -20.64 -11.99
N TRP A 696 9.85 -20.93 -10.99
CA TRP A 696 9.29 -19.93 -10.08
C TRP A 696 10.40 -19.18 -9.35
N MET A 697 11.35 -19.89 -8.72
CA MET A 697 12.49 -19.28 -8.03
C MET A 697 13.38 -18.44 -8.97
N LYS A 698 13.51 -18.83 -10.24
CA LYS A 698 14.40 -18.12 -11.17
C LYS A 698 13.75 -16.87 -11.76
N TYR A 699 12.46 -16.91 -12.12
CA TYR A 699 11.84 -15.90 -12.98
C TYR A 699 10.61 -15.21 -12.40
N ASN A 700 9.94 -15.72 -11.36
CA ASN A 700 8.66 -15.16 -10.90
C ASN A 700 8.77 -13.68 -10.50
N TYR A 701 9.73 -13.34 -9.64
CA TYR A 701 9.96 -11.94 -9.25
C TYR A 701 10.50 -11.08 -10.38
N VAL A 702 11.26 -11.66 -11.32
CA VAL A 702 11.72 -10.95 -12.53
C VAL A 702 10.54 -10.62 -13.44
N LEU A 703 9.58 -11.53 -13.59
CA LEU A 703 8.35 -11.33 -14.35
C LEU A 703 7.52 -10.21 -13.75
N SER A 704 7.31 -10.22 -12.43
CA SER A 704 6.61 -9.14 -11.72
C SER A 704 7.27 -7.79 -12.00
N ALA A 705 8.57 -7.69 -11.77
CA ALA A 705 9.31 -6.45 -11.99
C ALA A 705 9.23 -5.97 -13.44
N ALA A 706 9.30 -6.89 -14.42
CA ALA A 706 9.23 -6.56 -15.84
C ALA A 706 7.84 -6.05 -16.26
N LEU A 707 6.76 -6.70 -15.79
CA LEU A 707 5.39 -6.29 -16.09
C LEU A 707 5.08 -4.90 -15.53
N ASP A 708 5.42 -4.65 -14.26
CA ASP A 708 5.21 -3.37 -13.57
C ASP A 708 6.04 -2.24 -14.22
N THR A 709 7.29 -2.53 -14.59
CA THR A 709 8.16 -1.56 -15.25
C THR A 709 7.67 -1.20 -16.65
N GLY A 710 7.32 -2.21 -17.47
CA GLY A 710 6.80 -1.97 -18.81
C GLY A 710 5.49 -1.18 -18.80
N LEU A 711 4.62 -1.49 -17.84
CA LEU A 711 3.38 -0.75 -17.61
C LEU A 711 3.68 0.72 -17.25
N ALA A 712 4.55 0.98 -16.27
CA ALA A 712 4.86 2.34 -15.82
C ALA A 712 5.44 3.22 -16.95
N ILE A 713 6.36 2.67 -17.76
CA ILE A 713 6.92 3.38 -18.92
C ILE A 713 5.82 3.64 -19.97
N SER A 714 4.95 2.66 -20.22
CA SER A 714 3.86 2.80 -21.19
C SER A 714 2.84 3.87 -20.76
N ILE A 715 2.46 3.90 -19.48
CA ILE A 715 1.61 4.95 -18.91
C ILE A 715 2.23 6.34 -19.15
N LEU A 716 3.51 6.51 -18.84
CA LEU A 716 4.20 7.79 -19.03
C LEU A 716 4.21 8.22 -20.51
N VAL A 717 4.49 7.29 -21.43
CA VAL A 717 4.51 7.61 -22.87
C VAL A 717 3.11 7.93 -23.38
N ILE A 718 2.08 7.13 -23.03
CA ILE A 718 0.69 7.39 -23.42
C ILE A 718 0.25 8.75 -22.88
N PHE A 719 0.57 9.05 -21.63
CA PHE A 719 0.21 10.32 -21.01
C PHE A 719 0.85 11.50 -21.75
N PHE A 720 2.18 11.54 -21.84
CA PHE A 720 2.90 12.69 -22.38
C PHE A 720 2.79 12.81 -23.91
N ALA A 721 2.65 11.71 -24.63
CA ALA A 721 2.59 11.72 -26.10
C ALA A 721 1.15 11.80 -26.64
N LEU A 722 0.16 11.25 -25.94
CA LEU A 722 -1.20 11.10 -26.47
C LEU A 722 -2.26 11.87 -25.66
N GLN A 723 -2.26 11.79 -24.33
CA GLN A 723 -3.33 12.39 -23.50
C GLN A 723 -3.07 13.85 -23.11
N TYR A 724 -1.81 14.23 -22.91
CA TYR A 724 -1.44 15.58 -22.50
C TYR A 724 -1.46 16.59 -23.66
N PRO A 725 -0.89 16.29 -24.84
CA PRO A 725 -0.88 17.26 -25.93
C PRO A 725 -2.29 17.52 -26.49
N LYS A 726 -2.52 18.75 -26.98
CA LYS A 726 -3.83 19.23 -27.50
C LYS A 726 -5.02 18.96 -26.56
N ASN A 727 -4.84 19.07 -25.25
CA ASN A 727 -5.89 18.86 -24.23
C ASN A 727 -6.56 17.49 -24.33
N GLY A 728 -5.81 16.46 -24.72
CA GLY A 728 -6.34 15.11 -24.90
C GLY A 728 -7.22 14.94 -26.14
N ALA A 729 -7.29 15.93 -27.03
CA ALA A 729 -8.04 15.81 -28.28
C ALA A 729 -7.34 14.96 -29.35
N ILE A 730 -6.12 14.47 -29.09
CA ILE A 730 -5.45 13.52 -29.98
C ILE A 730 -6.33 12.27 -30.05
N GLY A 731 -6.81 12.00 -31.25
CA GLY A 731 -7.69 10.88 -31.52
C GLY A 731 -9.14 11.04 -31.05
N ALA A 732 -9.57 12.25 -30.65
CA ALA A 732 -10.97 12.54 -30.31
C ALA A 732 -11.94 12.13 -31.43
N ASP A 733 -11.56 12.39 -32.69
CA ASP A 733 -12.39 12.12 -33.87
C ASP A 733 -12.32 10.67 -34.36
N ASN A 734 -11.43 9.83 -33.80
CA ASN A 734 -11.28 8.43 -34.23
C ASN A 734 -11.17 7.44 -33.05
N ILE A 735 -10.04 7.40 -32.36
CA ILE A 735 -9.68 6.40 -31.36
C ILE A 735 -10.42 6.64 -30.05
N GLN A 736 -10.85 7.85 -29.71
CA GLN A 736 -11.64 8.06 -28.49
C GLN A 736 -13.14 7.89 -28.73
N SER A 737 -13.61 8.11 -29.96
CA SER A 737 -15.03 8.02 -30.31
C SER A 737 -15.48 6.65 -30.82
N TRP A 738 -14.55 5.76 -31.22
CA TRP A 738 -14.96 4.42 -31.67
C TRP A 738 -15.53 3.57 -30.53
N TRP A 739 -16.27 2.54 -30.93
CA TRP A 739 -17.04 1.67 -30.03
C TRP A 739 -16.23 1.13 -28.84
N GLY A 740 -15.00 0.67 -29.07
CA GLY A 740 -14.20 0.06 -28.01
C GLY A 740 -13.73 1.02 -26.91
N ASN A 741 -13.82 2.33 -27.13
CA ASN A 741 -13.49 3.34 -26.10
C ASN A 741 -14.72 4.03 -25.52
N THR A 742 -15.89 3.86 -26.13
CA THR A 742 -17.15 4.45 -25.67
C THR A 742 -18.02 3.43 -24.93
N VAL A 743 -18.07 2.18 -25.39
CA VAL A 743 -19.00 1.16 -24.88
C VAL A 743 -18.97 0.93 -23.36
N PRO A 744 -17.82 1.00 -22.64
CA PRO A 744 -17.83 0.76 -21.19
C PRO A 744 -18.48 1.89 -20.37
N PHE A 745 -18.70 3.05 -20.98
CA PHE A 745 -19.18 4.26 -20.31
C PHE A 745 -20.62 4.65 -20.70
N VAL A 746 -21.31 3.81 -21.47
CA VAL A 746 -22.66 4.06 -21.99
C VAL A 746 -23.68 3.19 -21.24
N GLY A 747 -24.95 3.60 -21.24
CA GLY A 747 -26.06 2.88 -20.61
C GLY A 747 -26.22 3.19 -19.12
N ALA A 748 -27.01 2.37 -18.44
CA ALA A 748 -27.36 2.57 -17.04
C ALA A 748 -26.16 2.47 -16.08
N ASP A 749 -25.13 1.68 -16.40
CA ASP A 749 -23.88 1.64 -15.61
C ASP A 749 -23.08 2.95 -15.73
N GLY A 750 -22.91 3.46 -16.96
CA GLY A 750 -22.21 4.74 -17.18
C GLY A 750 -22.90 5.92 -16.50
N MET A 751 -24.23 5.94 -16.51
CA MET A 751 -25.04 6.99 -15.88
C MET A 751 -25.24 6.80 -14.36
N GLY A 752 -24.98 5.61 -13.82
CA GLY A 752 -25.23 5.30 -12.41
C GLY A 752 -26.72 5.29 -12.06
N THR A 753 -27.56 4.76 -12.95
CA THR A 753 -29.03 4.78 -12.80
C THR A 753 -29.46 3.87 -11.63
N PRO A 754 -30.30 4.37 -10.69
CA PRO A 754 -30.84 3.55 -9.61
C PRO A 754 -31.91 2.57 -10.11
N ILE A 755 -32.19 1.53 -9.32
CA ILE A 755 -33.26 0.55 -9.65
C ILE A 755 -34.63 1.21 -9.49
N ARG A 756 -34.82 1.97 -8.41
CA ARG A 756 -36.02 2.77 -8.16
C ARG A 756 -35.71 4.24 -8.41
N THR A 757 -36.49 4.84 -9.29
CA THR A 757 -36.47 6.29 -9.52
C THR A 757 -37.53 6.96 -8.64
N LEU A 758 -37.23 8.17 -8.17
CA LEU A 758 -38.17 9.00 -7.41
C LEU A 758 -39.11 9.73 -8.36
N ALA A 759 -40.39 9.82 -8.00
CA ALA A 759 -41.29 10.75 -8.68
C ALA A 759 -40.92 12.21 -8.34
N PRO A 760 -41.29 13.20 -9.18
CA PRO A 760 -41.01 14.61 -8.88
C PRO A 760 -41.59 15.03 -7.53
N GLY A 761 -40.73 15.49 -6.61
CA GLY A 761 -41.11 15.94 -5.26
C GLY A 761 -41.17 14.82 -4.21
N GLU A 762 -40.89 13.58 -4.57
CA GLU A 762 -40.78 12.46 -3.62
C GLU A 762 -39.40 12.43 -2.95
N THR A 763 -39.35 11.96 -1.71
CA THR A 763 -38.11 11.73 -0.96
C THR A 763 -38.07 10.29 -0.47
N PHE A 764 -36.87 9.71 -0.36
CA PHE A 764 -36.66 8.41 0.27
C PHE A 764 -35.90 8.56 1.59
N GLY A 765 -36.06 7.58 2.50
CA GLY A 765 -35.42 7.61 3.80
C GLY A 765 -36.38 7.48 4.98
N PRO A 766 -35.84 7.50 6.21
CA PRO A 766 -36.67 7.58 7.40
C PRO A 766 -37.39 8.93 7.45
N SER A 767 -38.59 8.99 8.04
CA SER A 767 -39.36 10.23 8.19
C SER A 767 -38.83 11.15 9.29
N THR A 768 -37.98 10.63 10.18
CA THR A 768 -37.34 11.34 11.29
C THR A 768 -35.91 10.83 11.42
N TRP A 769 -34.94 11.73 11.58
CA TRP A 769 -33.51 11.43 11.74
C TRP A 769 -32.87 12.40 12.71
#